data_AF-A0A956NZG4-F1
#
_entry.id   AF-A0A956NZG4-F1
#
_cell.length_a   1.000
_cell.length_b   1.000
_cell.length_c   1.000
_cell.angle_alpha   90.00
_cell.angle_beta   90.00
_cell.angle_gamma   90.00
#
_symmetry.space_group_name_H-M   'P 1'
#
loop_
_entity.id
_entity.type
_entity.pdbx_description
1 polymer ?
#
loop_
_entity_poly.entity_id
_entity_poly.type
_entity_poly.pdbx_seq_one_letter_code
_entity_poly.pdbx_strand_id
1 'polypeptide(L)'
;MPSCCRSLLLCTAVALCGGFPLVGQEIPKPDYVTYLPRETPRAVTRPAANVTFQLYGNPAGAAWRDADPVDGIDDARGALLLRLAERFAPWVARTSYGFPMDARRFVASGATSPLVRDIFDLARPSPALVRSDSIALAGLASAPCPVAAPPGDPRPDCRLRELLRTLGPQAPRIIDPIGADRAIHEVLYLNFPGDSPESWAAEYEGATRDGVAERYLGWAKTMVHPFIVEAGDGFEFVLQYWLFYPTNDAGNVHEGDWEHLNVVIAPRESVTRPFAAAELRALLEGTLPLEELVIRRVEHFFHYWILPLDYSRPNVYAPRDAWEREVQTLPTTRRGQAEIWRLLRERAWADDAETVPDLHPRVFIGGNDHGLNLLLAGPTRLGRSSHGSYPFPGLFKGIGPAGTGESIDLAWDVFDDPPAADAPESERVVRYDHPSRLEILPDWEMIADRSIVEPEIRERWGWLLLPLRVGYPASVSPFAGVVRYAETGNLALPPPFYSGGWNRSGPGPGHALYEFHRVPEVFPKDLQDTFRPNWGVYNLTVPVVSILPPFDVALRALGTPIRALRAGAHPTYVRSEDLPVRGIGLGLGLATFDPGNDFWRLVGFPELAGPFLQEITRRTGSAFSAGLLPVRQERLRGVRGELSLHLGDRFVSTNALLHGRARYTQGIAYDGGSQGDLAAEINFWEYTGSLRYNLRTDVLQPFVLLGYGLSWYRLEDVTAFGEPLGDGASRWVRRPGLFRNLLPNTWHFGAGVELLPVRGVSSVDLGVKATANYHLHDLGLATGDATTLFFQNTSVHRWVLGLVATLSY
;
A
#
# COMPACT_ATOMS: atom_id res chain seq x y z
N MET A 1 10.30 -0.43 -18.01
CA MET A 1 8.82 -0.43 -17.91
C MET A 1 8.47 -0.83 -16.48
N PRO A 2 7.68 -0.05 -15.72
CA PRO A 2 7.35 -0.42 -14.35
C PRO A 2 6.41 -1.63 -14.32
N SER A 3 6.59 -2.53 -13.35
CA SER A 3 5.87 -3.80 -13.23
C SER A 3 4.34 -3.63 -13.17
N CYS A 4 3.87 -2.54 -12.55
CA CYS A 4 2.45 -2.22 -12.42
C CYS A 4 1.72 -2.08 -13.77
N CYS A 5 2.40 -1.56 -14.82
CA CYS A 5 1.80 -1.41 -16.16
C CYS A 5 1.66 -2.75 -16.89
N ARG A 6 2.58 -3.71 -16.69
CA ARG A 6 2.44 -5.06 -17.24
C ARG A 6 1.29 -5.78 -16.54
N SER A 7 1.21 -5.67 -15.22
CA SER A 7 0.18 -6.34 -14.42
C SER A 7 -1.22 -5.80 -14.70
N LEU A 8 -1.41 -4.48 -14.84
CA LEU A 8 -2.74 -3.91 -15.12
C LEU A 8 -3.23 -4.26 -16.53
N LEU A 9 -2.37 -4.21 -17.56
CA LEU A 9 -2.71 -4.63 -18.92
C LEU A 9 -2.95 -6.15 -19.01
N LEU A 10 -2.18 -6.95 -18.27
CA LEU A 10 -2.35 -8.39 -18.17
C LEU A 10 -3.65 -8.75 -17.44
N CYS A 11 -3.95 -8.13 -16.30
CA CYS A 11 -5.21 -8.31 -15.57
C CYS A 11 -6.42 -7.84 -16.38
N THR A 12 -6.31 -6.73 -17.12
CA THR A 12 -7.39 -6.24 -17.99
C THR A 12 -7.59 -7.17 -19.20
N ALA A 13 -6.51 -7.68 -19.79
CA ALA A 13 -6.57 -8.68 -20.85
C ALA A 13 -7.16 -10.01 -20.35
N VAL A 14 -6.80 -10.45 -19.14
CA VAL A 14 -7.33 -11.67 -18.52
C VAL A 14 -8.81 -11.52 -18.13
N ALA A 15 -9.23 -10.36 -17.62
CA ALA A 15 -10.63 -10.06 -17.32
C ALA A 15 -11.51 -9.98 -18.59
N LEU A 16 -10.96 -9.46 -19.70
CA LEU A 16 -11.64 -9.40 -21.00
C LEU A 16 -11.65 -10.75 -21.75
N CYS A 17 -10.72 -11.65 -21.45
CA CYS A 17 -10.62 -12.98 -22.06
C CYS A 17 -11.43 -14.07 -21.35
N GLY A 18 -12.35 -13.72 -20.44
CA GLY A 18 -13.36 -14.59 -19.82
C GLY A 18 -13.07 -16.09 -19.86
N GLY A 19 -12.41 -16.64 -18.83
CA GLY A 19 -12.35 -18.09 -18.69
C GLY A 19 -11.24 -18.74 -17.87
N PHE A 20 -10.29 -18.01 -17.28
CA PHE A 20 -9.35 -18.63 -16.34
C PHE A 20 -9.66 -18.20 -14.92
N PRO A 21 -10.11 -19.11 -14.03
CA PRO A 21 -10.00 -18.86 -12.61
C PRO A 21 -8.50 -18.76 -12.30
N LEU A 22 -8.00 -17.54 -12.08
CA LEU A 22 -6.76 -17.27 -11.34
C LEU A 22 -7.00 -17.57 -9.84
N VAL A 23 -7.59 -18.72 -9.56
CA VAL A 23 -7.61 -19.30 -8.21
C VAL A 23 -6.21 -19.85 -8.03
N GLY A 24 -5.50 -19.35 -7.02
CA GLY A 24 -4.15 -19.82 -6.74
C GLY A 24 -4.17 -21.35 -6.60
N GLN A 25 -3.31 -22.02 -7.36
CA GLN A 25 -3.20 -23.47 -7.32
C GLN A 25 -2.50 -23.87 -6.02
N GLU A 26 -3.03 -24.86 -5.32
CA GLU A 26 -2.36 -25.51 -4.19
C GLU A 26 -0.90 -25.82 -4.56
N ILE A 27 0.05 -25.51 -3.67
CA ILE A 27 1.48 -25.80 -3.89
C ILE A 27 1.78 -27.16 -3.26
N PRO A 28 1.87 -28.25 -4.05
CA PRO A 28 2.08 -29.57 -3.49
C PRO A 28 3.45 -29.68 -2.82
N LYS A 29 3.54 -30.51 -1.79
CA LYS A 29 4.77 -30.76 -1.05
C LYS A 29 6.03 -31.02 -1.92
N PRO A 30 5.95 -31.78 -3.03
CA PRO A 30 7.10 -32.00 -3.91
C PRO A 30 7.60 -30.75 -4.65
N ASP A 31 6.75 -29.72 -4.80
CA ASP A 31 7.00 -28.59 -5.69
C ASP A 31 7.40 -27.31 -4.96
N TYR A 32 7.12 -27.19 -3.65
CA TYR A 32 7.36 -25.94 -2.92
C TYR A 32 8.83 -25.50 -2.94
N VAL A 33 9.78 -26.43 -3.07
CA VAL A 33 11.21 -26.11 -3.11
C VAL A 33 11.57 -25.20 -4.30
N THR A 34 10.74 -25.20 -5.35
CA THR A 34 10.92 -24.30 -6.50
C THR A 34 10.54 -22.84 -6.21
N TYR A 35 9.89 -22.58 -5.07
CA TYR A 35 9.53 -21.25 -4.59
C TYR A 35 10.56 -20.73 -3.57
N LEU A 36 11.36 -21.62 -2.96
CA LEU A 36 12.33 -21.24 -1.94
C LEU A 36 13.65 -20.72 -2.55
N PRO A 37 14.27 -19.69 -1.95
CA PRO A 37 15.66 -19.35 -2.21
C PRO A 37 16.58 -20.57 -2.03
N ARG A 38 17.55 -20.74 -2.94
CA ARG A 38 18.51 -21.86 -2.87
C ARG A 38 19.49 -21.76 -1.71
N GLU A 39 19.70 -20.55 -1.21
CA GLU A 39 20.62 -20.30 -0.10
C GLU A 39 19.90 -20.42 1.23
N THR A 40 20.47 -21.21 2.14
CA THR A 40 20.05 -21.23 3.53
C THR A 40 20.50 -19.93 4.22
N PRO A 41 19.60 -19.20 4.90
CA PRO A 41 19.97 -18.00 5.64
C PRO A 41 21.08 -18.30 6.65
N ARG A 42 21.89 -17.31 6.96
CA ARG A 42 22.93 -17.44 7.99
C ARG A 42 22.41 -16.86 9.31
N ALA A 43 22.74 -17.52 10.42
CA ALA A 43 22.54 -16.91 11.73
C ALA A 43 23.41 -15.65 11.83
N VAL A 44 22.80 -14.55 12.26
CA VAL A 44 23.48 -13.28 12.50
C VAL A 44 24.21 -13.37 13.85
N THR A 45 25.49 -13.04 13.86
CA THR A 45 26.33 -13.11 15.06
C THR A 45 26.08 -11.92 16.00
N ARG A 46 26.37 -12.10 17.27
CA ARG A 46 26.29 -11.03 18.28
C ARG A 46 27.21 -9.82 18.00
N PRO A 47 26.76 -8.59 18.33
CA PRO A 47 27.60 -7.40 18.32
C PRO A 47 28.82 -7.50 19.23
N ALA A 48 29.93 -6.85 18.83
CA ALA A 48 31.14 -6.76 19.65
C ALA A 48 30.88 -6.07 21.01
N ALA A 49 29.94 -5.13 21.06
CA ALA A 49 29.56 -4.44 22.28
C ALA A 49 28.87 -5.38 23.28
N ASN A 50 28.02 -6.32 22.85
CA ASN A 50 27.41 -7.33 23.74
C ASN A 50 28.48 -8.11 24.51
N VAL A 51 29.58 -8.48 23.82
CA VAL A 51 30.72 -9.17 24.43
C VAL A 51 31.49 -8.26 25.37
N THR A 52 31.80 -7.04 24.94
CA THR A 52 32.60 -6.07 25.70
C THR A 52 31.96 -5.69 27.03
N PHE A 53 30.63 -5.54 27.02
CA PHE A 53 29.86 -5.17 28.21
C PHE A 53 29.29 -6.38 28.96
N GLN A 54 29.57 -7.61 28.49
CA GLN A 54 29.06 -8.84 29.09
C GLN A 54 27.55 -8.75 29.30
N LEU A 55 26.81 -8.41 28.24
CA LEU A 55 25.38 -8.09 28.30
C LEU A 55 24.57 -9.18 29.02
N TYR A 56 24.90 -10.45 28.81
CA TYR A 56 24.21 -11.58 29.44
C TYR A 56 24.87 -12.06 30.74
N GLY A 57 25.96 -11.40 31.16
CA GLY A 57 26.85 -11.81 32.25
C GLY A 57 28.14 -12.48 31.74
N ASN A 58 29.02 -12.89 32.66
CA ASN A 58 30.28 -13.57 32.35
C ASN A 58 30.24 -15.04 32.79
N PRO A 59 30.07 -16.01 31.88
CA PRO A 59 30.04 -17.44 32.21
C PRO A 59 31.30 -17.97 32.92
N ALA A 60 32.45 -17.29 32.78
CA ALA A 60 33.68 -17.65 33.47
C ALA A 60 33.82 -16.98 34.86
N GLY A 61 32.89 -16.10 35.23
CA GLY A 61 32.90 -15.38 36.49
C GLY A 61 32.35 -16.22 37.64
N ALA A 62 32.93 -16.07 38.84
CA ALA A 62 32.49 -16.82 40.02
C ALA A 62 31.07 -16.47 40.51
N ALA A 63 30.54 -15.32 40.09
CA ALA A 63 29.20 -14.86 40.42
C ALA A 63 28.13 -15.30 39.41
N TRP A 64 28.53 -15.92 38.28
CA TRP A 64 27.61 -16.36 37.25
C TRP A 64 26.69 -17.46 37.77
N ARG A 65 25.39 -17.29 37.56
CA ARG A 65 24.39 -18.31 37.83
C ARG A 65 23.33 -18.29 36.74
N ASP A 66 23.06 -19.44 36.12
CA ASP A 66 21.99 -19.60 35.13
C ASP A 66 21.17 -20.82 35.53
N ALA A 67 20.08 -20.59 36.26
CA ALA A 67 19.31 -21.66 36.89
C ALA A 67 17.80 -21.46 36.81
N ASP A 68 17.29 -20.22 36.71
CA ASP A 68 15.85 -19.97 36.70
C ASP A 68 15.48 -18.78 35.79
N PRO A 69 15.20 -19.02 34.50
CA PRO A 69 15.30 -20.31 33.79
C PRO A 69 16.73 -20.62 33.33
N VAL A 70 17.00 -21.87 32.95
CA VAL A 70 18.25 -22.25 32.26
C VAL A 70 18.19 -21.76 30.80
N ASP A 71 18.72 -20.57 30.54
CA ASP A 71 18.62 -19.89 29.25
C ASP A 71 19.93 -19.26 28.75
N GLY A 72 21.04 -19.46 29.48
CA GLY A 72 22.33 -18.90 29.09
C GLY A 72 22.49 -17.41 29.44
N ILE A 73 21.63 -16.88 30.32
CA ILE A 73 21.72 -15.54 30.90
C ILE A 73 21.98 -15.70 32.40
N ASP A 74 22.84 -14.85 32.95
CA ASP A 74 23.00 -14.78 34.41
C ASP A 74 21.66 -14.38 35.08
N ASP A 75 21.21 -15.07 36.12
CA ASP A 75 19.89 -14.88 36.75
C ASP A 75 19.69 -13.41 37.20
N ALA A 76 20.73 -12.78 37.78
CA ALA A 76 20.65 -11.39 38.21
C ALA A 76 20.60 -10.43 37.00
N ARG A 77 21.33 -10.76 35.94
CA ARG A 77 21.24 -10.07 34.66
C ARG A 77 19.86 -10.21 34.02
N GLY A 78 19.31 -11.42 33.96
CA GLY A 78 18.00 -11.74 33.41
C GLY A 78 16.91 -10.94 34.13
N ALA A 79 16.96 -10.86 35.47
CA ALA A 79 16.03 -10.06 36.25
C ALA A 79 16.09 -8.55 35.94
N LEU A 80 17.28 -8.00 35.68
CA LEU A 80 17.42 -6.62 35.22
C LEU A 80 16.84 -6.42 33.81
N LEU A 81 17.20 -7.31 32.87
CA LEU A 81 16.75 -7.24 31.48
C LEU A 81 15.22 -7.39 31.37
N LEU A 82 14.62 -8.26 32.20
CA LEU A 82 13.17 -8.42 32.28
C LEU A 82 12.47 -7.16 32.80
N ARG A 83 13.01 -6.50 33.83
CA ARG A 83 12.45 -5.22 34.32
C ARG A 83 12.55 -4.10 33.28
N LEU A 84 13.65 -4.06 32.52
CA LEU A 84 13.80 -3.14 31.39
C LEU A 84 12.78 -3.45 30.30
N ALA A 85 12.62 -4.72 29.93
CA ALA A 85 11.65 -5.16 28.94
C ALA A 85 10.21 -4.82 29.37
N GLU A 86 9.84 -5.06 30.63
CA GLU A 86 8.52 -4.73 31.17
C GLU A 86 8.24 -3.23 31.11
N ARG A 87 9.21 -2.41 31.54
CA ARG A 87 9.09 -0.96 31.58
C ARG A 87 8.90 -0.33 30.19
N PHE A 88 9.46 -0.96 29.16
CA PHE A 88 9.47 -0.43 27.78
C PHE A 88 8.67 -1.29 26.80
N ALA A 89 7.84 -2.20 27.31
CA ALA A 89 7.09 -3.14 26.49
C ALA A 89 6.01 -2.41 25.67
N PRO A 90 5.73 -2.87 24.44
CA PRO A 90 4.73 -2.27 23.59
C PRO A 90 3.31 -2.54 24.09
N TRP A 91 2.42 -1.59 23.79
CA TRP A 91 0.97 -1.80 23.85
C TRP A 91 0.45 -1.95 22.42
N VAL A 92 -0.25 -3.05 22.18
CA VAL A 92 -0.59 -3.52 20.85
C VAL A 92 -2.10 -3.44 20.62
N ALA A 93 -2.55 -2.58 19.71
CA ALA A 93 -3.94 -2.49 19.29
C ALA A 93 -4.23 -3.41 18.10
N ARG A 94 -5.23 -4.28 18.24
CA ARG A 94 -5.58 -5.30 17.24
C ARG A 94 -6.62 -4.80 16.24
N THR A 95 -6.27 -4.74 14.97
CA THR A 95 -7.23 -4.44 13.89
C THR A 95 -8.03 -5.68 13.44
N SER A 96 -7.53 -6.88 13.72
CA SER A 96 -8.15 -8.18 13.41
C SER A 96 -8.13 -9.14 14.63
N TYR A 97 -8.38 -10.43 14.40
CA TYR A 97 -8.28 -11.49 15.41
C TYR A 97 -6.83 -11.83 15.81
N GLY A 98 -5.83 -11.38 15.06
CA GLY A 98 -4.42 -11.67 15.30
C GLY A 98 -3.84 -10.93 16.51
N PHE A 99 -2.91 -11.59 17.21
CA PHE A 99 -2.05 -11.00 18.25
C PHE A 99 -0.76 -11.82 18.38
N PRO A 100 0.33 -11.24 18.93
CA PRO A 100 1.57 -11.96 19.14
C PRO A 100 1.42 -13.13 20.14
N MET A 101 1.72 -14.36 19.69
CA MET A 101 1.53 -15.61 20.44
C MET A 101 2.84 -16.30 20.84
N ASP A 102 2.81 -17.12 21.88
CA ASP A 102 3.90 -18.05 22.20
C ASP A 102 3.91 -19.23 21.20
N ALA A 103 4.80 -19.19 20.21
CA ALA A 103 4.98 -20.25 19.23
C ALA A 103 5.18 -21.64 19.88
N ARG A 104 5.78 -21.70 21.08
CA ARG A 104 6.06 -22.97 21.78
C ARG A 104 4.78 -23.65 22.27
N ARG A 105 3.71 -22.89 22.52
CA ARG A 105 2.43 -23.46 22.95
C ARG A 105 1.78 -24.31 21.87
N PHE A 106 2.01 -24.00 20.59
CA PHE A 106 1.55 -24.84 19.49
C PHE A 106 2.25 -26.21 19.48
N VAL A 107 3.55 -26.21 19.78
CA VAL A 107 4.34 -27.44 19.92
C VAL A 107 3.87 -28.24 21.13
N ALA A 108 3.67 -27.59 22.27
CA ALA A 108 3.26 -28.24 23.51
C ALA A 108 1.84 -28.81 23.46
N SER A 109 0.91 -28.16 22.75
CA SER A 109 -0.47 -28.63 22.58
C SER A 109 -0.63 -29.72 21.52
N GLY A 110 0.42 -29.99 20.73
CA GLY A 110 0.35 -30.87 19.57
C GLY A 110 -0.41 -30.25 18.39
N ALA A 111 -0.66 -28.94 18.40
CA ALA A 111 -1.33 -28.23 17.31
C ALA A 111 -0.42 -28.02 16.10
N THR A 112 0.91 -27.96 16.28
CA THR A 112 1.85 -28.00 15.16
C THR A 112 2.21 -29.42 14.76
N SER A 113 2.48 -29.63 13.46
CA SER A 113 3.22 -30.80 13.01
C SER A 113 4.58 -30.88 13.73
N PRO A 114 5.10 -32.10 13.96
CA PRO A 114 6.47 -32.28 14.43
C PRO A 114 7.45 -31.54 13.49
N LEU A 115 8.66 -31.20 13.97
CA LEU A 115 9.70 -30.62 13.12
C LEU A 115 9.92 -31.50 11.90
N VAL A 116 9.56 -31.00 10.72
CA VAL A 116 9.67 -31.73 9.46
C VAL A 116 11.02 -31.42 8.84
N ARG A 117 11.66 -32.45 8.29
CA ARG A 117 12.86 -32.35 7.47
C ARG A 117 12.58 -32.99 6.12
N ASP A 118 12.50 -32.17 5.09
CA ASP A 118 12.37 -32.62 3.72
C ASP A 118 13.72 -32.51 3.01
N ILE A 119 14.05 -33.55 2.23
CA ILE A 119 15.31 -33.67 1.51
C ILE A 119 14.99 -33.75 0.02
N PHE A 120 15.46 -32.78 -0.74
CA PHE A 120 15.24 -32.65 -2.18
C PHE A 120 16.49 -32.97 -2.98
N ASP A 121 16.31 -33.65 -4.10
CA ASP A 121 17.31 -33.78 -5.15
C ASP A 121 17.04 -32.70 -6.20
N LEU A 122 17.87 -31.64 -6.17
CA LEU A 122 17.80 -30.53 -7.11
C LEU A 122 18.62 -30.77 -8.38
N ALA A 123 19.34 -31.89 -8.50
CA ALA A 123 20.14 -32.21 -9.68
C ALA A 123 19.28 -32.62 -10.89
N ARG A 124 17.98 -32.84 -10.67
CA ARG A 124 17.02 -33.24 -11.70
C ARG A 124 16.36 -32.00 -12.35
N PRO A 125 15.93 -32.09 -13.63
CA PRO A 125 15.19 -31.01 -14.30
C PRO A 125 13.91 -30.58 -13.57
N SER A 126 13.27 -31.53 -12.88
CA SER A 126 12.21 -31.30 -11.91
C SER A 126 12.72 -31.73 -10.54
N PRO A 127 12.77 -30.83 -9.53
CA PRO A 127 13.13 -31.20 -8.17
C PRO A 127 12.32 -32.39 -7.68
N ALA A 128 12.98 -33.33 -7.02
CA ALA A 128 12.32 -34.51 -6.46
C ALA A 128 12.48 -34.53 -4.94
N LEU A 129 11.37 -34.64 -4.22
CA LEU A 129 11.40 -34.97 -2.79
C LEU A 129 11.90 -36.40 -2.62
N VAL A 130 13.11 -36.57 -2.09
CA VAL A 130 13.78 -37.86 -1.90
C VAL A 130 13.32 -38.53 -0.60
N ARG A 131 13.19 -37.73 0.46
CA ARG A 131 12.87 -38.20 1.81
C ARG A 131 12.19 -37.11 2.61
N SER A 132 11.26 -37.51 3.46
CA SER A 132 10.60 -36.64 4.43
C SER A 132 10.61 -37.31 5.79
N ASP A 133 11.17 -36.62 6.77
CA ASP A 133 11.33 -37.08 8.14
C ASP A 133 10.60 -36.13 9.09
N SER A 134 10.18 -36.63 10.25
CA SER A 134 9.59 -35.80 11.31
C SER A 134 10.24 -36.07 12.67
N ILE A 135 10.34 -35.04 13.52
CA ILE A 135 10.88 -35.11 14.89
C ILE A 135 9.85 -34.48 15.83
N ALA A 136 9.30 -35.30 16.75
CA ALA A 136 8.41 -34.81 17.79
C ALA A 136 9.19 -33.94 18.78
N LEU A 137 8.87 -32.64 18.81
CA LEU A 137 9.48 -31.68 19.73
C LEU A 137 8.82 -31.67 21.12
N ALA A 138 7.60 -32.20 21.24
CA ALA A 138 6.91 -32.29 22.52
C ALA A 138 7.58 -33.34 23.42
N GLY A 139 7.99 -32.94 24.63
CA GLY A 139 8.53 -33.83 25.65
C GLY A 139 9.92 -34.38 25.31
N LEU A 140 10.77 -33.61 24.64
CA LEU A 140 12.15 -34.01 24.33
C LEU A 140 12.95 -34.35 25.59
N ALA A 141 12.72 -33.61 26.69
CA ALA A 141 13.41 -33.88 27.96
C ALA A 141 12.96 -35.19 28.64
N SER A 142 11.82 -35.78 28.23
CA SER A 142 11.33 -37.04 28.82
C SER A 142 12.21 -38.26 28.45
N ALA A 143 12.96 -38.17 27.36
CA ALA A 143 13.84 -39.23 26.87
C ALA A 143 15.15 -38.63 26.31
N PRO A 144 16.01 -38.07 27.18
CA PRO A 144 17.17 -37.31 26.76
C PRO A 144 18.19 -38.21 26.05
N CYS A 145 18.86 -37.63 25.07
CA CYS A 145 19.87 -38.30 24.27
C CYS A 145 21.13 -38.56 25.10
N PRO A 146 21.52 -39.83 25.31
CA PRO A 146 22.73 -40.17 26.03
C PRO A 146 23.96 -39.54 25.37
N VAL A 147 24.94 -39.21 26.20
CA VAL A 147 26.22 -38.65 25.75
C VAL A 147 26.89 -39.57 24.71
N ALA A 148 26.82 -40.89 24.93
CA ALA A 148 27.40 -41.92 24.06
C ALA A 148 26.43 -42.48 22.99
N ALA A 149 25.32 -41.79 22.69
CA ALA A 149 24.38 -42.29 21.68
C ALA A 149 25.05 -42.35 20.29
N PRO A 150 24.89 -43.46 19.55
CA PRO A 150 25.47 -43.60 18.22
C PRO A 150 24.79 -42.65 17.21
N PRO A 151 25.47 -42.28 16.11
CA PRO A 151 24.83 -41.60 14.99
C PRO A 151 23.62 -42.39 14.47
N GLY A 152 22.52 -41.70 14.17
CA GLY A 152 21.29 -42.34 13.68
C GLY A 152 20.39 -42.94 14.76
N ASP A 153 20.65 -42.67 16.05
CA ASP A 153 19.74 -43.03 17.14
C ASP A 153 18.31 -42.47 16.89
N PRO A 154 17.26 -43.30 16.98
CA PRO A 154 15.91 -42.91 16.57
C PRO A 154 15.21 -41.98 17.57
N ARG A 155 15.76 -41.78 18.78
CA ARG A 155 15.13 -40.92 19.79
C ARG A 155 15.02 -39.47 19.27
N PRO A 156 13.86 -38.80 19.46
CA PRO A 156 13.67 -37.43 18.99
C PRO A 156 14.76 -36.46 19.44
N ASP A 157 15.17 -36.53 20.71
CA ASP A 157 16.23 -35.68 21.26
C ASP A 157 17.61 -35.96 20.63
N CYS A 158 17.93 -37.22 20.31
CA CYS A 158 19.16 -37.56 19.60
C CYS A 158 19.17 -37.05 18.17
N ARG A 159 18.02 -37.14 17.49
CA ARG A 159 17.86 -36.63 16.13
C ARG A 159 17.95 -35.12 16.08
N LEU A 160 17.35 -34.41 17.04
CA LEU A 160 17.47 -32.96 17.15
C LEU A 160 18.91 -32.54 17.44
N ARG A 161 19.60 -33.22 18.38
CA ARG A 161 21.02 -32.97 18.66
C ARG A 161 21.89 -33.14 17.42
N GLU A 162 21.60 -34.14 16.59
CA GLU A 162 22.32 -34.36 15.33
C GLU A 162 22.03 -33.25 14.30
N LEU A 163 20.79 -32.78 14.19
CA LEU A 163 20.48 -31.62 13.35
C LEU A 163 21.21 -30.36 13.80
N LEU A 164 21.29 -30.10 15.11
CA LEU A 164 22.03 -28.95 15.63
C LEU A 164 23.52 -29.02 15.29
N ARG A 165 24.12 -30.21 15.29
CA ARG A 165 25.52 -30.42 14.90
C ARG A 165 25.77 -30.24 13.40
N THR A 166 24.80 -30.60 12.57
CA THR A 166 24.95 -30.66 11.11
C THR A 166 24.45 -29.41 10.39
N LEU A 167 23.44 -28.72 10.95
CA LEU A 167 22.76 -27.58 10.34
C LEU A 167 22.70 -26.34 11.26
N GLY A 168 23.04 -26.47 12.54
CA GLY A 168 23.07 -25.34 13.47
C GLY A 168 24.13 -24.29 13.10
N PRO A 169 24.16 -23.14 13.80
CA PRO A 169 25.00 -22.00 13.44
C PRO A 169 26.51 -22.30 13.44
N GLN A 170 26.94 -23.28 14.23
CA GLN A 170 28.34 -23.71 14.35
C GLN A 170 28.73 -24.85 13.38
N ALA A 171 27.79 -25.37 12.59
CA ALA A 171 28.06 -26.51 11.73
C ALA A 171 29.15 -26.19 10.68
N PRO A 172 30.12 -27.09 10.43
CA PRO A 172 31.14 -26.89 9.41
C PRO A 172 30.50 -26.78 8.03
N ARG A 173 30.79 -25.70 7.30
CA ARG A 173 30.27 -25.54 5.94
C ARG A 173 31.14 -26.31 4.96
N ILE A 174 30.53 -27.26 4.25
CA ILE A 174 31.10 -27.76 3.01
C ILE A 174 30.81 -26.70 1.94
N ILE A 175 31.76 -25.81 1.68
CA ILE A 175 31.75 -24.96 0.48
C ILE A 175 32.17 -25.88 -0.65
N ASP A 176 31.21 -26.56 -1.30
CA ASP A 176 31.53 -27.35 -2.49
C ASP A 176 31.68 -26.38 -3.69
N PRO A 177 32.90 -26.15 -4.23
CA PRO A 177 33.12 -25.17 -5.29
C PRO A 177 32.73 -25.73 -6.67
N ILE A 178 32.32 -27.01 -6.75
CA ILE A 178 32.14 -27.72 -8.02
C ILE A 178 30.78 -28.44 -8.02
N GLY A 179 29.73 -27.69 -8.37
CA GLY A 179 28.48 -28.27 -8.86
C GLY A 179 27.23 -27.75 -8.15
N ALA A 180 26.71 -26.62 -8.62
CA ALA A 180 25.30 -26.26 -8.41
C ALA A 180 24.32 -27.34 -8.94
N ASP A 181 24.84 -28.37 -9.61
CA ASP A 181 24.11 -29.44 -10.28
C ASP A 181 24.27 -30.83 -9.61
N ARG A 182 24.63 -30.89 -8.32
CA ARG A 182 24.60 -32.15 -7.51
C ARG A 182 23.91 -32.06 -6.14
N ALA A 183 23.37 -30.91 -5.77
CA ALA A 183 23.18 -30.62 -4.36
C ALA A 183 21.83 -31.13 -3.82
N ILE A 184 21.89 -32.17 -3.00
CA ILE A 184 20.84 -32.47 -2.02
C ILE A 184 20.55 -31.19 -1.22
N HIS A 185 19.29 -30.77 -1.17
CA HIS A 185 18.84 -29.58 -0.44
C HIS A 185 17.89 -29.97 0.69
N GLU A 186 18.13 -29.44 1.88
CA GLU A 186 17.34 -29.77 3.07
C GLU A 186 16.49 -28.58 3.50
N VAL A 187 15.21 -28.84 3.76
CA VAL A 187 14.25 -27.85 4.25
C VAL A 187 13.69 -28.32 5.59
N LEU A 188 13.85 -27.50 6.62
CA LEU A 188 13.28 -27.72 7.95
C LEU A 188 12.08 -26.80 8.15
N TYR A 189 10.98 -27.29 8.71
CA TYR A 189 9.84 -26.43 9.06
C TYR A 189 8.94 -26.98 10.17
N LEU A 190 8.19 -26.08 10.79
CA LEU A 190 7.04 -26.36 11.63
C LEU A 190 5.77 -26.00 10.85
N ASN A 191 4.71 -26.80 10.96
CA ASN A 191 3.44 -26.53 10.30
C ASN A 191 2.37 -26.26 11.36
N PHE A 192 1.72 -25.13 11.31
CA PHE A 192 0.64 -24.68 12.17
C PHE A 192 -0.72 -25.07 11.60
N PRO A 193 -1.79 -24.96 12.40
CA PRO A 193 -3.15 -25.20 11.94
C PRO A 193 -3.58 -24.30 10.76
N GLY A 194 -4.12 -24.94 9.71
CA GLY A 194 -4.61 -24.32 8.47
C GLY A 194 -3.54 -24.13 7.39
N ASP A 195 -3.98 -23.96 6.16
CA ASP A 195 -3.17 -23.96 4.93
C ASP A 195 -3.54 -22.83 3.93
N SER A 196 -4.58 -22.08 4.27
CA SER A 196 -5.18 -21.06 3.44
C SER A 196 -5.84 -20.00 4.33
N PRO A 197 -6.00 -18.77 3.84
CA PRO A 197 -6.67 -17.72 4.60
C PRO A 197 -8.07 -18.09 5.10
N GLU A 198 -8.83 -18.86 4.34
CA GLU A 198 -10.13 -19.37 4.77
C GLU A 198 -10.01 -20.33 5.96
N SER A 199 -9.07 -21.28 5.92
CA SER A 199 -8.87 -22.23 7.01
C SER A 199 -8.22 -21.58 8.24
N TRP A 200 -7.35 -20.59 8.04
CA TRP A 200 -6.79 -19.77 9.12
C TRP A 200 -7.83 -18.92 9.81
N ALA A 201 -8.72 -18.25 9.07
CA ALA A 201 -9.83 -17.52 9.68
C ALA A 201 -10.73 -18.46 10.48
N ALA A 202 -11.06 -19.64 9.95
CA ALA A 202 -11.85 -20.65 10.67
C ALA A 202 -11.16 -21.16 11.95
N GLU A 203 -9.82 -21.12 11.99
CA GLU A 203 -9.02 -21.64 13.08
C GLU A 203 -8.74 -20.58 14.17
N TYR A 204 -8.36 -19.37 13.79
CA TYR A 204 -7.89 -18.34 14.73
C TYR A 204 -8.96 -17.30 15.10
N GLU A 205 -10.01 -17.13 14.27
CA GLU A 205 -11.11 -16.20 14.55
C GLU A 205 -12.18 -16.84 15.46
N GLY A 206 -12.66 -16.07 16.42
CA GLY A 206 -13.71 -16.47 17.36
C GLY A 206 -15.13 -16.35 16.81
N ALA A 207 -16.12 -16.50 17.70
CA ALA A 207 -17.53 -16.44 17.34
C ALA A 207 -18.00 -15.03 16.90
N THR A 208 -17.34 -13.99 17.41
CA THR A 208 -17.53 -12.61 16.97
C THR A 208 -16.51 -12.27 15.89
N ARG A 209 -16.95 -11.56 14.85
CA ARG A 209 -16.06 -11.04 13.81
C ARG A 209 -14.88 -10.26 14.41
N ASP A 210 -13.67 -10.53 13.93
CA ASP A 210 -12.40 -9.98 14.41
C ASP A 210 -12.08 -10.31 15.89
N GLY A 211 -12.85 -11.21 16.51
CA GLY A 211 -12.61 -11.73 17.84
C GLY A 211 -11.58 -12.84 17.83
N VAL A 212 -10.84 -12.99 18.94
CA VAL A 212 -9.89 -14.08 19.14
C VAL A 212 -10.63 -15.38 19.43
N ALA A 213 -10.21 -16.51 18.84
CA ALA A 213 -10.73 -17.81 19.24
C ALA A 213 -10.36 -18.15 20.69
N GLU A 214 -11.35 -18.53 21.51
CA GLU A 214 -11.20 -18.72 22.96
C GLU A 214 -10.06 -19.65 23.36
N ARG A 215 -9.77 -20.68 22.55
CA ARG A 215 -8.68 -21.65 22.78
C ARG A 215 -7.28 -21.02 22.80
N TYR A 216 -7.11 -19.84 22.21
CA TYR A 216 -5.84 -19.13 22.14
C TYR A 216 -5.72 -18.01 23.18
N LEU A 217 -6.76 -17.77 24.00
CA LEU A 217 -6.65 -16.83 25.12
C LEU A 217 -5.59 -17.30 26.13
N GLY A 218 -4.82 -16.35 26.65
CA GLY A 218 -3.66 -16.59 27.51
C GLY A 218 -2.41 -17.05 26.75
N TRP A 219 -2.39 -17.03 25.42
CA TRP A 219 -1.20 -17.35 24.62
C TRP A 219 -0.35 -16.13 24.28
N ALA A 220 -0.73 -14.91 24.70
CA ALA A 220 0.04 -13.72 24.39
C ALA A 220 1.48 -13.82 24.91
N LYS A 221 2.42 -13.65 23.99
CA LYS A 221 3.85 -13.61 24.33
C LYS A 221 4.60 -12.79 23.29
N THR A 222 5.55 -11.99 23.77
CA THR A 222 6.60 -11.40 22.93
C THR A 222 7.95 -11.86 23.43
N MET A 223 8.87 -12.07 22.49
CA MET A 223 10.24 -12.42 22.78
C MET A 223 11.10 -11.16 22.68
N VAL A 224 11.85 -10.84 23.72
CA VAL A 224 12.61 -9.59 23.84
C VAL A 224 14.08 -9.90 23.78
N HIS A 225 14.74 -9.43 22.73
CA HIS A 225 16.17 -9.55 22.55
C HIS A 225 16.86 -8.22 22.89
N PRO A 226 17.55 -8.13 24.04
CA PRO A 226 18.39 -6.98 24.33
C PRO A 226 19.71 -7.07 23.55
N PHE A 227 20.17 -5.97 22.99
CA PHE A 227 21.51 -5.87 22.41
C PHE A 227 22.06 -4.46 22.48
N ILE A 228 23.36 -4.35 22.28
CA ILE A 228 24.13 -3.11 22.34
C ILE A 228 24.77 -2.90 20.97
N VAL A 229 24.55 -1.72 20.40
CA VAL A 229 25.23 -1.28 19.18
C VAL A 229 26.11 -0.08 19.44
N GLU A 230 27.21 0.00 18.70
CA GLU A 230 28.05 1.18 18.66
C GLU A 230 27.34 2.26 17.84
N ALA A 231 27.28 3.48 18.38
CA ALA A 231 26.61 4.61 17.75
C ALA A 231 27.45 5.88 17.95
N GLY A 232 28.11 6.35 16.88
CA GLY A 232 29.05 7.47 16.97
C GLY A 232 30.16 7.18 17.98
N ASP A 233 30.31 8.05 18.99
CA ASP A 233 31.32 7.93 20.04
C ASP A 233 30.82 7.16 21.29
N GLY A 234 29.66 6.52 21.22
CA GLY A 234 29.05 5.82 22.35
C GLY A 234 28.27 4.57 21.96
N PHE A 235 27.29 4.22 22.79
CA PHE A 235 26.55 2.97 22.66
C PHE A 235 25.03 3.20 22.76
N GLU A 236 24.25 2.47 21.98
CA GLU A 236 22.80 2.40 22.13
C GLU A 236 22.43 1.04 22.73
N PHE A 237 21.64 1.05 23.81
CA PHE A 237 21.02 -0.14 24.37
C PHE A 237 19.64 -0.30 23.75
N VAL A 238 19.41 -1.43 23.11
CA VAL A 238 18.23 -1.70 22.30
C VAL A 238 17.47 -2.90 22.87
N LEU A 239 16.16 -2.75 23.05
CA LEU A 239 15.22 -3.82 23.34
C LEU A 239 14.47 -4.15 22.05
N GLN A 240 14.76 -5.29 21.44
CA GLN A 240 14.09 -5.75 20.23
C GLN A 240 12.97 -6.74 20.57
N TYR A 241 11.72 -6.31 20.39
CA TYR A 241 10.54 -7.13 20.66
C TYR A 241 10.13 -7.85 19.38
N TRP A 242 10.25 -9.17 19.38
CA TRP A 242 9.79 -10.05 18.32
C TRP A 242 8.36 -10.52 18.61
N LEU A 243 7.52 -10.44 17.57
CA LEU A 243 6.09 -10.68 17.58
C LEU A 243 5.81 -11.83 16.61
N PHE A 244 5.39 -12.98 17.14
CA PHE A 244 5.04 -14.14 16.34
C PHE A 244 3.55 -14.18 16.04
N TYR A 245 3.19 -14.36 14.76
CA TYR A 245 1.83 -14.64 14.34
C TYR A 245 1.81 -15.98 13.59
N PRO A 246 0.77 -16.81 13.78
CA PRO A 246 0.72 -18.12 13.13
C PRO A 246 0.51 -18.05 11.62
N THR A 247 0.07 -16.91 11.07
CA THR A 247 -0.31 -16.75 9.65
C THR A 247 -0.17 -15.28 9.21
N ASN A 248 -0.19 -15.00 7.91
CA ASN A 248 -0.37 -13.67 7.30
C ASN A 248 -1.29 -13.82 6.08
N ASP A 249 -2.40 -13.07 6.00
CA ASP A 249 -3.42 -13.22 4.95
C ASP A 249 -3.58 -12.01 4.01
N ALA A 250 -2.61 -11.09 4.05
CA ALA A 250 -2.63 -9.86 3.26
C ALA A 250 -1.90 -10.02 1.91
N GLY A 251 -1.20 -8.98 1.46
CA GLY A 251 -0.45 -9.01 0.20
C GLY A 251 0.63 -10.09 0.15
N ASN A 252 1.14 -10.51 1.31
CA ASN A 252 2.08 -11.60 1.53
C ASN A 252 1.39 -12.80 2.20
N VAL A 253 0.65 -13.62 1.45
CA VAL A 253 -0.07 -14.75 2.06
C VAL A 253 0.90 -15.87 2.42
N HIS A 254 1.14 -16.11 3.72
CA HIS A 254 1.98 -17.22 4.19
C HIS A 254 1.62 -17.69 5.59
N GLU A 255 1.99 -18.93 5.90
CA GLU A 255 1.92 -19.46 7.25
C GLU A 255 3.13 -18.98 8.07
N GLY A 256 2.87 -18.57 9.30
CA GLY A 256 3.85 -18.12 10.27
C GLY A 256 4.59 -16.85 9.89
N ASP A 257 4.57 -15.88 10.79
CA ASP A 257 5.08 -14.54 10.57
C ASP A 257 5.83 -14.02 11.80
N TRP A 258 6.90 -13.28 11.53
CA TRP A 258 7.76 -12.68 12.54
C TRP A 258 7.92 -11.21 12.22
N GLU A 259 7.28 -10.38 13.02
CA GLU A 259 7.47 -8.95 13.00
C GLU A 259 8.28 -8.53 14.22
N HIS A 260 8.89 -7.35 14.19
CA HIS A 260 9.55 -6.82 15.37
C HIS A 260 9.49 -5.29 15.47
N LEU A 261 9.82 -4.79 16.66
CA LEU A 261 10.13 -3.39 16.87
C LEU A 261 11.39 -3.27 17.73
N ASN A 262 12.17 -2.23 17.49
CA ASN A 262 13.26 -1.87 18.37
C ASN A 262 12.85 -0.69 19.24
N VAL A 263 13.14 -0.79 20.54
CA VAL A 263 13.04 0.33 21.48
C VAL A 263 14.43 0.66 21.96
N VAL A 264 14.93 1.82 21.55
CA VAL A 264 16.21 2.35 22.02
C VAL A 264 15.93 3.22 23.23
N ILE A 265 16.60 2.93 24.34
CA ILE A 265 16.42 3.67 25.60
C ILE A 265 17.63 4.56 25.88
N ALA A 266 17.43 5.61 26.66
CA ALA A 266 18.50 6.49 27.13
C ALA A 266 18.09 7.21 28.43
N PRO A 267 19.04 7.73 29.23
CA PRO A 267 18.72 8.61 30.34
C PRO A 267 18.08 9.89 29.81
N ARG A 268 17.01 10.37 30.47
CA ARG A 268 16.26 11.56 30.02
C ARG A 268 17.14 12.79 29.86
N GLU A 269 18.08 13.00 30.78
CA GLU A 269 18.99 14.16 30.77
C GLU A 269 19.96 14.17 29.58
N SER A 270 20.23 12.99 29.01
CA SER A 270 21.17 12.81 27.91
C SER A 270 20.54 12.14 26.68
N VAL A 271 19.21 12.21 26.53
CA VAL A 271 18.45 11.51 25.49
C VAL A 271 18.89 11.87 24.06
N THR A 272 19.57 12.99 23.86
CA THR A 272 20.09 13.47 22.57
C THR A 272 21.41 12.82 22.14
N ARG A 273 22.08 12.10 23.05
CA ARG A 273 23.32 11.36 22.74
C ARG A 273 23.23 9.88 23.12
N PRO A 274 24.05 9.02 22.51
CA PRO A 274 24.24 7.63 22.96
C PRO A 274 24.80 7.57 24.39
N PHE A 275 24.70 6.39 25.02
CA PHE A 275 25.33 6.12 26.31
C PHE A 275 26.85 6.22 26.21
N ALA A 276 27.47 6.83 27.21
CA ALA A 276 28.89 6.63 27.46
C ALA A 276 29.11 5.22 28.04
N ALA A 277 30.31 4.65 27.85
CA ALA A 277 30.64 3.30 28.36
C ALA A 277 30.40 3.15 29.87
N ALA A 278 30.69 4.18 30.68
CA ALA A 278 30.47 4.15 32.12
C ALA A 278 28.98 4.13 32.49
N GLU A 279 28.15 4.90 31.78
CA GLU A 279 26.69 4.92 31.99
C GLU A 279 26.06 3.58 31.61
N LEU A 280 26.50 2.98 30.50
CA LEU A 280 26.05 1.65 30.10
C LEU A 280 26.47 0.58 31.11
N ARG A 281 27.68 0.64 31.67
CA ARG A 281 28.08 -0.25 32.78
C ARG A 281 27.18 -0.05 34.01
N ALA A 282 26.89 1.20 34.38
CA ALA A 282 26.02 1.50 35.51
C ALA A 282 24.60 0.96 35.30
N LEU A 283 24.05 1.09 34.09
CA LEU A 283 22.77 0.46 33.71
C LEU A 283 22.85 -1.05 33.92
N LEU A 284 23.89 -1.68 33.38
CA LEU A 284 24.08 -3.12 33.43
C LEU A 284 24.37 -3.63 34.86
N GLU A 285 24.97 -2.83 35.73
CA GLU A 285 25.20 -3.20 37.14
C GLU A 285 23.95 -2.92 38.01
N GLY A 286 22.89 -2.33 37.43
CA GLY A 286 21.69 -1.95 38.14
C GLY A 286 21.88 -0.75 39.08
N THR A 287 22.94 0.02 38.89
CA THR A 287 23.25 1.22 39.70
C THR A 287 22.69 2.50 39.10
N LEU A 288 22.36 2.51 37.80
CA LEU A 288 21.57 3.57 37.18
C LEU A 288 20.07 3.36 37.49
N PRO A 289 19.36 4.35 38.07
CA PRO A 289 17.93 4.23 38.34
C PRO A 289 17.13 4.06 37.04
N LEU A 290 16.21 3.09 37.01
CA LEU A 290 15.39 2.83 35.83
C LEU A 290 14.40 3.98 35.55
N GLU A 291 14.05 4.73 36.60
CA GLU A 291 13.15 5.88 36.57
C GLU A 291 13.68 7.02 35.71
N GLU A 292 15.01 7.10 35.55
CA GLU A 292 15.67 8.12 34.73
C GLU A 292 15.66 7.79 33.24
N LEU A 293 15.32 6.55 32.87
CA LEU A 293 15.32 6.09 31.48
C LEU A 293 14.01 6.44 30.76
N VAL A 294 14.15 6.87 29.52
CA VAL A 294 13.06 7.16 28.58
C VAL A 294 13.33 6.55 27.21
N ILE A 295 12.33 6.53 26.35
CA ILE A 295 12.46 6.11 24.96
C ILE A 295 13.26 7.17 24.19
N ARG A 296 14.39 6.79 23.58
CA ARG A 296 15.15 7.63 22.65
C ARG A 296 14.59 7.51 21.23
N ARG A 297 14.31 6.28 20.80
CA ARG A 297 13.86 5.96 19.45
C ARG A 297 13.04 4.68 19.44
N VAL A 298 11.96 4.63 18.67
CA VAL A 298 11.26 3.39 18.34
C VAL A 298 11.40 3.12 16.85
N GLU A 299 11.80 1.93 16.47
CA GLU A 299 11.90 1.52 15.07
C GLU A 299 10.82 0.48 14.81
N HIS A 300 9.82 0.88 14.02
CA HIS A 300 8.70 0.03 13.64
C HIS A 300 9.04 -0.72 12.37
N PHE A 301 8.98 -2.05 12.41
CA PHE A 301 9.14 -2.90 11.24
C PHE A 301 7.75 -3.36 10.79
N PHE A 302 7.48 -3.21 9.49
CA PHE A 302 6.29 -3.75 8.85
C PHE A 302 6.74 -4.30 7.50
N HIS A 303 6.71 -5.62 7.36
CA HIS A 303 7.36 -6.34 6.27
C HIS A 303 8.88 -6.05 6.21
N TYR A 304 9.39 -5.65 5.06
CA TYR A 304 10.80 -5.26 4.86
C TYR A 304 11.04 -3.76 5.08
N TRP A 305 10.02 -3.00 5.47
CA TRP A 305 10.10 -1.57 5.70
C TRP A 305 10.31 -1.26 7.17
N ILE A 306 11.06 -0.19 7.40
CA ILE A 306 11.43 0.25 8.74
C ILE A 306 11.14 1.75 8.83
N LEU A 307 10.41 2.12 9.88
CA LEU A 307 10.08 3.48 10.20
C LEU A 307 10.62 3.86 11.60
N PRO A 308 11.71 4.63 11.67
CA PRO A 308 12.20 5.17 12.92
C PRO A 308 11.39 6.39 13.36
N LEU A 309 10.93 6.36 14.62
CA LEU A 309 10.38 7.49 15.36
C LEU A 309 11.41 7.94 16.39
N ASP A 310 12.04 9.08 16.13
CA ASP A 310 13.09 9.65 16.99
C ASP A 310 12.49 10.66 17.97
N TYR A 311 12.58 10.34 19.26
CA TYR A 311 12.11 11.17 20.38
C TYR A 311 13.20 12.14 20.85
N SER A 312 14.43 11.95 20.38
CA SER A 312 15.58 12.77 20.76
C SER A 312 15.77 14.02 19.90
N ARG A 313 15.18 14.05 18.68
CA ARG A 313 15.29 15.19 17.76
C ARG A 313 14.01 15.41 16.92
N PRO A 314 13.21 16.44 17.20
CA PRO A 314 13.37 17.40 18.31
C PRO A 314 13.22 16.71 19.66
N ASN A 315 13.92 17.19 20.69
CA ASN A 315 13.91 16.55 22.01
C ASN A 315 12.54 16.74 22.67
N VAL A 316 11.68 15.71 22.59
CA VAL A 316 10.30 15.76 23.10
C VAL A 316 10.24 15.84 24.62
N TYR A 317 11.33 15.51 25.32
CA TYR A 317 11.43 15.60 26.77
C TYR A 317 11.97 16.95 27.27
N ALA A 318 12.37 17.84 26.35
CA ALA A 318 12.75 19.21 26.70
C ALA A 318 11.51 20.03 27.13
N PRO A 319 11.69 21.11 27.91
CA PRO A 319 10.62 22.06 28.19
C PRO A 319 9.96 22.56 26.90
N ARG A 320 8.63 22.76 26.92
CA ARG A 320 7.82 23.07 25.73
C ARG A 320 8.38 24.20 24.89
N ASP A 321 8.72 25.33 25.51
CA ASP A 321 9.31 26.48 24.81
C ASP A 321 10.64 26.15 24.10
N ALA A 322 11.45 25.25 24.68
CA ALA A 322 12.71 24.83 24.07
C ALA A 322 12.46 23.92 22.86
N TRP A 323 11.51 22.99 22.99
CA TRP A 323 11.09 22.12 21.90
C TRP A 323 10.46 22.89 20.73
N GLU A 324 9.59 23.86 21.00
CA GLU A 324 8.98 24.70 19.96
C GLU A 324 10.03 25.50 19.19
N ARG A 325 11.02 26.06 19.89
CA ARG A 325 12.17 26.71 19.25
C ARG A 325 12.97 25.75 18.39
N GLU A 326 13.23 24.53 18.87
CA GLU A 326 13.95 23.52 18.09
C GLU A 326 13.17 23.16 16.81
N VAL A 327 11.86 22.88 16.90
CA VAL A 327 10.98 22.60 15.77
C VAL A 327 11.04 23.68 14.69
N GLN A 328 11.06 24.96 15.09
CA GLN A 328 11.16 26.09 14.16
C GLN A 328 12.51 26.18 13.43
N THR A 329 13.57 25.64 14.02
CA THR A 329 14.92 25.64 13.43
C THR A 329 15.21 24.41 12.57
N LEU A 330 14.49 23.31 12.78
CA LEU A 330 14.69 22.08 12.03
C LEU A 330 14.15 22.21 10.60
N PRO A 331 14.88 21.73 9.58
CA PRO A 331 14.39 21.73 8.22
C PRO A 331 13.21 20.76 8.08
N THR A 332 12.06 21.27 7.63
CA THR A 332 10.92 20.42 7.25
C THR A 332 11.07 19.99 5.79
N THR A 333 11.78 18.89 5.58
CA THR A 333 11.96 18.31 4.24
C THR A 333 10.75 17.50 3.79
N ARG A 334 9.88 17.07 4.73
CA ARG A 334 8.71 16.22 4.45
C ARG A 334 7.40 16.92 4.83
N ARG A 335 6.42 16.88 3.92
CA ARG A 335 5.02 17.24 4.19
C ARG A 335 4.47 16.48 5.41
N GLY A 336 3.90 17.24 6.36
CA GLY A 336 3.31 16.71 7.60
C GLY A 336 4.32 16.38 8.69
N GLN A 337 5.62 16.63 8.49
CA GLN A 337 6.67 16.30 9.47
C GLN A 337 6.52 17.04 10.81
N ALA A 338 6.18 18.33 10.78
CA ALA A 338 5.93 19.09 12.01
C ALA A 338 4.75 18.53 12.82
N GLU A 339 3.74 18.01 12.14
CA GLU A 339 2.60 17.35 12.79
C GLU A 339 3.01 16.01 13.40
N ILE A 340 3.87 15.24 12.73
CA ILE A 340 4.47 14.04 13.32
C ILE A 340 5.27 14.38 14.58
N TRP A 341 6.10 15.44 14.56
CA TRP A 341 6.83 15.86 15.77
C TRP A 341 5.89 16.24 16.92
N ARG A 342 4.80 16.96 16.63
CA ARG A 342 3.78 17.27 17.63
C ARG A 342 3.16 15.99 18.21
N LEU A 343 2.79 15.05 17.34
CA LEU A 343 2.24 13.76 17.77
C LEU A 343 3.24 12.96 18.62
N LEU A 344 4.53 12.95 18.26
CA LEU A 344 5.56 12.29 19.07
C LEU A 344 5.69 12.92 20.45
N ARG A 345 5.64 14.26 20.55
CA ARG A 345 5.66 14.93 21.86
C ARG A 345 4.43 14.58 22.69
N GLU A 346 3.24 14.67 22.11
CA GLU A 346 1.99 14.30 22.79
C GLU A 346 2.01 12.88 23.31
N ARG A 347 2.73 11.98 22.63
CA ARG A 347 2.84 10.56 22.98
C ARG A 347 4.04 10.23 23.87
N ALA A 348 4.94 11.18 24.09
CA ALA A 348 6.08 10.99 24.97
C ALA A 348 5.68 11.15 26.45
N TRP A 349 4.46 11.62 26.71
CA TRP A 349 3.94 11.94 28.02
C TRP A 349 2.58 11.26 28.22
N ALA A 350 2.36 10.69 29.41
CA ALA A 350 1.10 10.07 29.81
C ALA A 350 0.06 11.11 30.29
N ASP A 351 0.47 12.35 30.49
CA ASP A 351 -0.35 13.46 30.99
C ASP A 351 -0.15 14.75 30.19
N ASP A 352 -1.23 15.54 30.08
CA ASP A 352 -1.21 16.83 29.37
C ASP A 352 -0.25 17.86 30.00
N ALA A 353 0.08 17.68 31.28
CA ALA A 353 1.02 18.55 32.01
C ALA A 353 2.49 18.20 31.74
N GLU A 354 2.78 17.16 30.94
CA GLU A 354 4.13 16.72 30.57
C GLU A 354 5.01 16.43 31.80
N THR A 355 4.45 15.71 32.78
CA THR A 355 5.16 15.37 34.03
C THR A 355 5.53 13.90 34.13
N VAL A 356 4.76 13.02 33.50
CA VAL A 356 4.96 11.57 33.53
C VAL A 356 5.28 11.08 32.12
N PRO A 357 6.53 10.64 31.84
CA PRO A 357 6.86 10.07 30.55
C PRO A 357 6.03 8.83 30.25
N ASP A 358 5.51 8.71 29.03
CA ASP A 358 4.98 7.45 28.52
C ASP A 358 6.14 6.60 27.98
N LEU A 359 6.23 5.37 28.47
CA LEU A 359 7.35 4.46 28.22
C LEU A 359 6.94 3.26 27.35
N HIS A 360 5.70 3.23 26.87
CA HIS A 360 5.16 2.09 26.15
C HIS A 360 4.90 2.43 24.69
N PRO A 361 5.70 1.91 23.74
CA PRO A 361 5.43 2.08 22.32
C PRO A 361 4.01 1.63 21.96
N ARG A 362 3.27 2.49 21.27
CA ARG A 362 1.94 2.17 20.76
C ARG A 362 2.06 1.57 19.37
N VAL A 363 1.52 0.38 19.18
CA VAL A 363 1.62 -0.37 17.93
C VAL A 363 0.24 -0.80 17.49
N PHE A 364 -0.14 -0.48 16.26
CA PHE A 364 -1.30 -1.09 15.62
C PHE A 364 -0.82 -2.29 14.81
N ILE A 365 -1.46 -3.43 15.02
CA ILE A 365 -1.11 -4.66 14.30
C ILE A 365 -2.23 -5.09 13.36
N GLY A 366 -1.85 -5.77 12.29
CA GLY A 366 -2.73 -6.09 11.18
C GLY A 366 -2.84 -4.93 10.21
N GLY A 367 -3.82 -4.99 9.32
CA GLY A 367 -3.97 -4.01 8.25
C GLY A 367 -4.93 -4.51 7.20
N ASN A 368 -5.84 -3.64 6.80
CA ASN A 368 -6.72 -3.90 5.67
C ASN A 368 -5.91 -3.72 4.39
N ASP A 369 -5.77 -4.80 3.63
CA ASP A 369 -5.03 -4.82 2.38
C ASP A 369 -5.71 -3.93 1.31
N HIS A 370 -4.89 -3.33 0.44
CA HIS A 370 -5.30 -2.56 -0.73
C HIS A 370 -4.65 -3.09 -2.02
N GLY A 371 -4.07 -4.29 -1.99
CA GLY A 371 -3.30 -4.84 -3.09
C GLY A 371 -4.12 -5.32 -4.27
N LEU A 372 -3.43 -5.56 -5.40
CA LEU A 372 -4.04 -6.10 -6.62
C LEU A 372 -4.55 -7.54 -6.45
N ASN A 373 -4.05 -8.28 -5.46
CA ASN A 373 -4.54 -9.59 -5.05
C ASN A 373 -6.05 -9.56 -4.74
N LEU A 374 -6.57 -8.43 -4.22
CA LEU A 374 -8.00 -8.26 -3.97
C LEU A 374 -8.87 -8.26 -5.24
N LEU A 375 -8.29 -8.11 -6.43
CA LEU A 375 -9.01 -8.21 -7.71
C LEU A 375 -9.18 -9.65 -8.17
N LEU A 376 -8.24 -10.51 -7.75
CA LEU A 376 -8.13 -11.91 -8.17
C LEU A 376 -8.81 -12.86 -7.18
N ALA A 377 -9.01 -12.40 -5.94
CA ALA A 377 -9.81 -13.09 -4.94
C ALA A 377 -11.32 -12.95 -5.22
N GLY A 378 -12.08 -14.01 -4.92
CA GLY A 378 -13.52 -13.87 -4.72
C GLY A 378 -13.82 -12.92 -3.54
N PRO A 379 -15.09 -12.49 -3.34
CA PRO A 379 -15.50 -11.86 -2.08
C PRO A 379 -15.18 -12.82 -0.93
N THR A 380 -14.08 -12.57 -0.23
CA THR A 380 -13.46 -13.47 0.76
C THR A 380 -13.00 -12.65 1.96
N ARG A 381 -12.71 -13.33 3.08
CA ARG A 381 -12.17 -12.72 4.30
C ARG A 381 -10.71 -12.24 4.19
N LEU A 382 -10.10 -12.40 3.01
CA LEU A 382 -8.70 -12.04 2.71
C LEU A 382 -8.38 -10.58 2.99
N GLY A 383 -7.14 -10.35 3.44
CA GLY A 383 -6.54 -9.02 3.49
C GLY A 383 -6.90 -8.19 4.70
N ARG A 384 -6.92 -8.78 5.90
CA ARG A 384 -7.18 -8.05 7.15
C ARG A 384 -6.15 -8.29 8.24
N SER A 385 -5.33 -9.33 8.09
CA SER A 385 -4.35 -9.81 9.07
C SER A 385 -2.97 -9.82 8.43
N SER A 386 -2.51 -8.64 7.99
CA SER A 386 -1.15 -8.43 7.47
C SER A 386 -0.06 -8.45 8.52
N HIS A 387 -0.45 -8.38 9.79
CA HIS A 387 0.37 -8.41 11.01
C HIS A 387 1.55 -7.43 11.13
N GLY A 388 1.76 -6.53 10.15
CA GLY A 388 2.73 -5.44 10.23
C GLY A 388 2.55 -4.55 11.46
N SER A 389 3.65 -3.98 11.98
CA SER A 389 3.65 -3.18 13.22
C SER A 389 3.61 -1.68 12.92
N TYR A 390 2.41 -1.09 12.85
CA TYR A 390 2.21 0.30 12.44
C TYR A 390 2.22 1.28 13.63
N PRO A 391 2.91 2.43 13.52
CA PRO A 391 2.95 3.44 14.59
C PRO A 391 1.74 4.40 14.63
N PHE A 392 0.95 4.44 13.56
CA PHE A 392 -0.15 5.38 13.42
C PHE A 392 -1.32 4.73 12.68
N PRO A 393 -2.56 5.17 12.94
CA PRO A 393 -3.65 4.86 12.06
C PRO A 393 -3.53 5.64 10.74
N GLY A 394 -4.00 5.08 9.64
CA GLY A 394 -3.70 5.58 8.29
C GLY A 394 -3.58 4.52 7.22
N LEU A 395 -3.53 4.97 5.96
CA LEU A 395 -3.19 4.15 4.80
C LEU A 395 -1.69 4.29 4.51
N PHE A 396 -0.92 3.21 4.65
CA PHE A 396 0.49 3.14 4.31
C PHE A 396 0.64 2.61 2.89
N LYS A 397 1.25 3.40 1.99
CA LYS A 397 1.37 3.04 0.57
C LYS A 397 2.70 2.41 0.22
N GLY A 398 2.68 1.47 -0.72
CA GLY A 398 3.90 0.90 -1.30
C GLY A 398 4.71 0.05 -0.33
N ILE A 399 4.03 -0.56 0.65
CA ILE A 399 4.66 -1.33 1.73
C ILE A 399 4.68 -2.84 1.46
N GLY A 400 3.69 -3.35 0.73
CA GLY A 400 3.60 -4.76 0.34
C GLY A 400 4.17 -5.07 -1.05
N PRO A 401 4.09 -6.33 -1.51
CA PRO A 401 4.45 -6.72 -2.86
C PRO A 401 3.71 -5.93 -3.92
N ALA A 402 4.32 -5.77 -5.10
CA ALA A 402 3.73 -5.06 -6.24
C ALA A 402 3.22 -3.62 -5.93
N GLY A 403 3.73 -2.99 -4.86
CA GLY A 403 3.34 -1.64 -4.44
C GLY A 403 2.05 -1.58 -3.62
N THR A 404 1.56 -2.72 -3.12
CA THR A 404 0.39 -2.82 -2.26
C THR A 404 0.49 -1.89 -1.04
N GLY A 405 -0.63 -1.25 -0.71
CA GLY A 405 -0.80 -0.50 0.54
C GLY A 405 -1.63 -1.26 1.57
N GLU A 406 -1.57 -0.83 2.83
CA GLU A 406 -2.39 -1.37 3.91
C GLU A 406 -2.95 -0.23 4.78
N SER A 407 -4.19 -0.36 5.23
CA SER A 407 -4.86 0.64 6.06
C SER A 407 -5.17 0.17 7.47
N ILE A 408 -5.01 1.09 8.41
CA ILE A 408 -5.33 0.95 9.81
C ILE A 408 -6.52 1.84 10.12
N ASP A 409 -7.70 1.22 10.18
CA ASP A 409 -9.00 1.89 10.38
C ASP A 409 -9.37 2.09 11.88
N LEU A 410 -8.44 1.79 12.80
CA LEU A 410 -8.64 2.08 14.22
C LEU A 410 -8.33 3.55 14.52
N ALA A 411 -9.10 4.15 15.41
CA ALA A 411 -8.77 5.46 15.96
C ALA A 411 -7.74 5.32 17.09
N TRP A 412 -7.05 6.42 17.37
CA TRP A 412 -6.00 6.45 18.40
C TRP A 412 -6.56 6.36 19.83
N ASP A 413 -7.79 6.82 20.01
CA ASP A 413 -8.53 6.80 21.28
C ASP A 413 -8.67 5.40 21.90
N VAL A 414 -8.43 4.35 21.12
CA VAL A 414 -8.29 2.97 21.61
C VAL A 414 -7.27 2.81 22.73
N PHE A 415 -6.30 3.72 22.84
CA PHE A 415 -5.28 3.73 23.90
C PHE A 415 -5.56 4.70 25.05
N ASP A 416 -6.67 5.46 25.03
CA ASP A 416 -6.95 6.47 26.06
C ASP A 416 -7.36 5.83 27.40
N ASP A 417 -8.01 4.66 27.36
CA ASP A 417 -8.38 3.86 28.53
C ASP A 417 -7.90 2.40 28.33
N PRO A 418 -6.57 2.16 28.43
CA PRO A 418 -6.01 0.85 28.18
C PRO A 418 -6.45 -0.13 29.29
N PRO A 419 -6.71 -1.40 28.96
CA PRO A 419 -7.07 -2.40 29.97
C PRO A 419 -5.89 -2.66 30.93
N ALA A 420 -6.12 -3.41 32.00
CA ALA A 420 -5.05 -3.83 32.90
C ALA A 420 -3.98 -4.67 32.16
N ALA A 421 -2.74 -4.68 32.66
CA ALA A 421 -1.63 -5.38 32.01
C ALA A 421 -1.84 -6.90 31.89
N ASP A 422 -2.60 -7.49 32.80
CA ASP A 422 -2.99 -8.90 32.85
C ASP A 422 -4.36 -9.19 32.22
N ALA A 423 -5.03 -8.17 31.65
CA ALA A 423 -6.33 -8.33 31.01
C ALA A 423 -6.27 -9.31 29.83
N PRO A 424 -7.36 -10.05 29.54
CA PRO A 424 -7.39 -11.07 28.49
C PRO A 424 -7.19 -10.46 27.09
N GLU A 425 -6.67 -11.27 26.17
CA GLU A 425 -6.40 -10.88 24.78
C GLU A 425 -7.68 -10.64 23.94
N SER A 426 -8.85 -10.93 24.51
CA SER A 426 -10.15 -10.54 23.95
C SER A 426 -10.31 -9.02 23.88
N GLU A 427 -9.61 -8.27 24.72
CA GLU A 427 -9.58 -6.81 24.66
C GLU A 427 -8.93 -6.30 23.37
N ARG A 428 -9.28 -5.08 22.97
CA ARG A 428 -8.78 -4.48 21.73
C ARG A 428 -7.28 -4.13 21.83
N VAL A 429 -6.84 -3.72 23.01
CA VAL A 429 -5.43 -3.46 23.33
C VAL A 429 -4.89 -4.62 24.14
N VAL A 430 -3.82 -5.24 23.64
CA VAL A 430 -3.05 -6.25 24.35
C VAL A 430 -1.78 -5.61 24.89
N ARG A 431 -1.62 -5.69 26.20
CA ARG A 431 -0.51 -5.11 26.94
C ARG A 431 0.56 -6.17 27.19
N TYR A 432 1.80 -5.88 26.78
CA TYR A 432 2.95 -6.78 26.98
C TYR A 432 3.84 -6.36 28.15
N ASP A 433 3.50 -5.29 28.86
CA ASP A 433 4.12 -4.83 30.10
C ASP A 433 3.69 -5.67 31.31
N HIS A 434 3.65 -6.99 31.13
CA HIS A 434 3.42 -7.96 32.20
C HIS A 434 4.45 -9.10 32.07
N PRO A 435 5.18 -9.48 33.14
CA PRO A 435 6.27 -10.46 33.06
C PRO A 435 5.90 -11.80 32.42
N SER A 436 4.68 -12.30 32.63
CA SER A 436 4.24 -13.58 32.04
C SER A 436 4.16 -13.54 30.50
N ARG A 437 4.02 -12.35 29.91
CA ARG A 437 3.94 -12.12 28.46
C ARG A 437 5.29 -11.81 27.81
N LEU A 438 6.37 -11.76 28.60
CA LEU A 438 7.72 -11.44 28.13
C LEU A 438 8.62 -12.66 28.25
N GLU A 439 9.46 -12.91 27.25
CA GLU A 439 10.57 -13.86 27.32
C GLU A 439 11.85 -13.13 26.93
N ILE A 440 12.91 -13.16 27.74
CA ILE A 440 14.19 -12.62 27.30
C ILE A 440 14.89 -13.64 26.39
N LEU A 441 15.39 -13.19 25.24
CA LEU A 441 16.18 -13.98 24.31
C LEU A 441 17.67 -13.62 24.42
N PRO A 442 18.55 -14.58 24.70
CA PRO A 442 19.98 -14.35 24.61
C PRO A 442 20.45 -14.28 23.14
N ASP A 443 21.68 -13.83 22.94
CA ASP A 443 22.42 -14.15 21.73
C ASP A 443 22.57 -15.67 21.61
N TRP A 444 22.43 -16.21 20.38
CA TRP A 444 22.49 -17.65 20.14
C TRP A 444 23.81 -18.27 20.58
N GLU A 445 24.90 -17.49 20.57
CA GLU A 445 26.22 -17.91 21.06
C GLU A 445 26.24 -18.27 22.55
N MET A 446 25.27 -17.81 23.35
CA MET A 446 25.18 -18.13 24.79
C MET A 446 24.61 -19.53 25.04
N ILE A 447 23.84 -20.06 24.08
CA ILE A 447 23.09 -21.31 24.22
C ILE A 447 23.52 -22.40 23.24
N ALA A 448 24.27 -22.08 22.17
CA ALA A 448 24.61 -23.05 21.12
C ALA A 448 25.38 -24.27 21.64
N ASP A 449 26.53 -24.08 22.28
CA ASP A 449 27.34 -25.21 22.80
C ASP A 449 26.58 -25.99 23.86
N ARG A 450 25.83 -25.28 24.70
CA ARG A 450 25.05 -25.87 25.79
C ARG A 450 23.88 -26.68 25.28
N SER A 451 23.22 -26.26 24.20
CA SER A 451 22.16 -27.02 23.54
C SER A 451 22.63 -28.39 23.00
N ILE A 452 23.94 -28.60 22.82
CA ILE A 452 24.47 -29.91 22.44
C ILE A 452 24.56 -30.85 23.65
N VAL A 453 24.83 -30.34 24.84
CA VAL A 453 25.10 -31.13 26.05
C VAL A 453 23.91 -31.19 27.02
N GLU A 454 23.13 -30.12 27.13
CA GLU A 454 22.02 -29.93 28.07
C GLU A 454 20.67 -30.17 27.35
N PRO A 455 19.93 -31.25 27.66
CA PRO A 455 18.64 -31.54 27.02
C PRO A 455 17.57 -30.46 27.25
N GLU A 456 17.58 -29.81 28.42
CA GLU A 456 16.60 -28.76 28.76
C GLU A 456 16.73 -27.53 27.86
N ILE A 457 17.96 -27.03 27.64
CA ILE A 457 18.24 -25.94 26.68
C ILE A 457 17.86 -26.37 25.26
N ARG A 458 18.17 -27.62 24.88
CA ARG A 458 17.85 -28.13 23.54
C ARG A 458 16.34 -28.22 23.30
N GLU A 459 15.57 -28.68 24.28
CA GLU A 459 14.11 -28.72 24.20
C GLU A 459 13.54 -27.31 24.07
N ARG A 460 14.02 -26.36 24.89
CA ARG A 460 13.50 -25.00 24.94
C ARG A 460 13.86 -24.16 23.71
N TRP A 461 15.10 -24.27 23.23
CA TRP A 461 15.70 -23.35 22.26
C TRP A 461 16.17 -23.99 20.95
N GLY A 462 16.14 -25.32 20.84
CA GLY A 462 16.66 -26.03 19.66
C GLY A 462 15.99 -25.62 18.35
N TRP A 463 14.72 -25.23 18.39
CA TRP A 463 13.99 -24.72 17.22
C TRP A 463 14.52 -23.35 16.73
N LEU A 464 15.00 -22.50 17.64
CA LEU A 464 15.52 -21.16 17.33
C LEU A 464 16.94 -21.22 16.75
N LEU A 465 17.70 -22.28 17.09
CA LEU A 465 19.07 -22.53 16.64
C LEU A 465 19.17 -23.26 15.29
N LEU A 466 18.05 -23.63 14.67
CA LEU A 466 18.03 -24.29 13.38
C LEU A 466 17.59 -23.31 12.28
N PRO A 467 18.10 -23.46 11.05
CA PRO A 467 17.65 -22.69 9.89
C PRO A 467 16.30 -23.26 9.38
N LEU A 468 15.31 -23.33 10.25
CA LEU A 468 13.97 -23.81 9.92
C LEU A 468 13.07 -22.68 9.40
N ARG A 469 11.94 -23.03 8.81
CA ARG A 469 10.84 -22.12 8.50
C ARG A 469 9.79 -22.28 9.61
N VAL A 470 9.39 -21.19 10.25
CA VAL A 470 8.33 -21.22 11.25
C VAL A 470 7.00 -21.10 10.51
N GLY A 471 6.54 -22.18 9.89
CA GLY A 471 5.35 -22.23 9.04
C GLY A 471 5.57 -23.15 7.83
N TYR A 472 4.49 -23.61 7.18
CA TYR A 472 4.60 -24.34 5.92
C TYR A 472 5.43 -23.55 4.90
N PRO A 473 6.40 -24.17 4.19
CA PRO A 473 7.43 -23.41 3.50
C PRO A 473 6.93 -22.47 2.39
N ALA A 474 5.80 -22.77 1.74
CA ALA A 474 5.22 -21.92 0.71
C ALA A 474 3.70 -22.05 0.66
N SER A 475 2.98 -20.94 0.86
CA SER A 475 1.52 -20.87 0.72
C SER A 475 1.13 -20.32 -0.65
N VAL A 476 -0.14 -20.48 -1.00
CA VAL A 476 -0.70 -19.95 -2.25
C VAL A 476 -0.82 -18.42 -2.16
N SER A 477 -0.21 -17.71 -3.10
CA SER A 477 -0.27 -16.24 -3.19
C SER A 477 -0.30 -15.77 -4.66
N PRO A 478 -0.95 -14.66 -5.02
CA PRO A 478 -1.13 -14.23 -6.42
C PRO A 478 0.14 -13.93 -7.22
N PHE A 479 1.29 -13.81 -6.55
CA PHE A 479 2.59 -13.63 -7.18
C PHE A 479 3.56 -14.80 -6.93
N ALA A 480 3.11 -15.85 -6.25
CA ALA A 480 3.91 -17.03 -5.96
C ALA A 480 4.42 -17.69 -7.25
N GLY A 481 5.71 -18.02 -7.30
CA GLY A 481 6.29 -18.86 -8.35
C GLY A 481 6.47 -18.18 -9.71
N VAL A 482 6.20 -16.87 -9.82
CA VAL A 482 6.49 -16.07 -11.02
C VAL A 482 7.99 -16.12 -11.34
N VAL A 483 8.83 -16.12 -10.31
CA VAL A 483 10.27 -16.32 -10.41
C VAL A 483 10.62 -17.55 -9.57
N ARG A 484 11.17 -18.59 -10.20
CA ARG A 484 11.64 -19.78 -9.49
C ARG A 484 12.78 -19.40 -8.55
N TYR A 485 12.76 -19.98 -7.36
CA TYR A 485 13.75 -19.84 -6.30
C TYR A 485 13.90 -18.42 -5.76
N ALA A 486 12.80 -17.67 -5.70
CA ALA A 486 12.76 -16.31 -5.19
C ALA A 486 11.60 -16.12 -4.20
N GLU A 487 11.85 -15.38 -3.13
CA GLU A 487 10.79 -14.88 -2.26
C GLU A 487 9.89 -13.93 -3.06
N THR A 488 8.59 -14.24 -3.11
CA THR A 488 7.60 -13.46 -3.86
C THR A 488 6.39 -13.07 -3.01
N GLY A 489 6.52 -13.18 -1.68
CA GLY A 489 5.49 -12.83 -0.72
C GLY A 489 4.61 -14.02 -0.34
N ASN A 490 5.21 -15.20 -0.17
CA ASN A 490 4.44 -16.41 0.08
C ASN A 490 5.16 -17.48 0.92
N LEU A 491 6.35 -17.18 1.44
CA LEU A 491 7.13 -18.15 2.20
C LEU A 491 7.05 -17.83 3.69
N ALA A 492 6.94 -18.88 4.51
CA ALA A 492 7.13 -18.76 5.95
C ALA A 492 8.51 -18.20 6.29
N LEU A 493 8.60 -17.38 7.33
CA LEU A 493 9.86 -16.74 7.70
C LEU A 493 10.77 -17.66 8.54
N PRO A 494 12.11 -17.50 8.43
CA PRO A 494 13.02 -18.17 9.35
C PRO A 494 12.92 -17.57 10.77
N PRO A 495 13.37 -18.29 11.81
CA PRO A 495 13.44 -17.76 13.16
C PRO A 495 14.29 -16.48 13.27
N PRO A 496 14.08 -15.66 14.31
CA PRO A 496 14.77 -14.39 14.52
C PRO A 496 16.28 -14.39 14.23
N PHE A 497 17.06 -15.34 14.76
CA PHE A 497 18.52 -15.38 14.59
C PHE A 497 18.98 -15.49 13.12
N TYR A 498 18.15 -16.07 12.26
CA TYR A 498 18.40 -16.28 10.83
C TYR A 498 17.79 -15.16 9.96
N SER A 499 17.22 -14.14 10.58
CA SER A 499 16.68 -12.94 9.93
C SER A 499 17.72 -11.82 9.90
N GLY A 500 17.77 -11.08 8.79
CA GLY A 500 18.63 -9.89 8.66
C GLY A 500 18.21 -8.70 9.53
N GLY A 501 17.08 -8.79 10.24
CA GLY A 501 16.66 -7.84 11.28
C GLY A 501 17.27 -8.09 12.66
N TRP A 502 17.87 -9.26 12.89
CA TRP A 502 18.52 -9.60 14.16
C TRP A 502 19.71 -8.69 14.45
N ASN A 503 19.85 -8.22 15.70
CA ASN A 503 20.98 -7.40 16.14
C ASN A 503 21.21 -6.12 15.30
N ARG A 504 20.12 -5.53 14.76
CA ARG A 504 20.19 -4.39 13.85
C ARG A 504 19.38 -3.21 14.36
N SER A 505 20.02 -2.06 14.49
CA SER A 505 19.39 -0.76 14.81
C SER A 505 20.22 0.39 14.21
N GLY A 506 19.60 1.57 14.05
CA GLY A 506 20.29 2.79 13.60
C GLY A 506 20.67 2.82 12.10
N PRO A 507 21.27 3.92 11.62
CA PRO A 507 21.28 4.36 10.21
C PRO A 507 22.13 3.55 9.22
N GLY A 508 22.30 2.24 9.41
CA GLY A 508 22.97 1.36 8.46
C GLY A 508 22.27 1.32 7.09
N PRO A 509 22.97 0.88 6.02
CA PRO A 509 22.40 0.81 4.68
C PRO A 509 21.07 0.06 4.65
N GLY A 510 19.99 0.70 4.24
CA GLY A 510 18.65 0.13 4.22
C GLY A 510 17.98 -0.01 5.59
N HIS A 511 18.29 0.85 6.56
CA HIS A 511 17.60 0.90 7.85
C HIS A 511 16.45 1.91 7.92
N ALA A 512 16.52 3.06 7.25
CA ALA A 512 15.38 3.98 7.13
C ALA A 512 14.71 3.83 5.76
N LEU A 513 14.19 2.64 5.47
CA LEU A 513 13.64 2.35 4.16
C LEU A 513 12.31 3.10 3.91
N TYR A 514 11.52 3.37 4.95
CA TYR A 514 10.21 4.02 4.81
C TYR A 514 10.19 5.43 5.39
N GLU A 515 10.89 6.36 4.77
CA GLU A 515 10.68 7.77 5.04
C GLU A 515 9.41 8.25 4.34
N PHE A 516 8.45 8.79 5.11
CA PHE A 516 7.14 9.12 4.57
C PHE A 516 6.78 10.60 4.68
N HIS A 517 5.87 10.99 3.82
CA HIS A 517 5.04 12.17 3.93
C HIS A 517 3.67 11.79 4.48
N ARG A 518 3.16 12.61 5.40
CA ARG A 518 1.78 12.50 5.88
C ARG A 518 0.92 13.43 5.05
N VAL A 519 -0.02 12.86 4.30
CA VAL A 519 -0.97 13.62 3.47
C VAL A 519 -2.41 13.35 3.90
N PRO A 520 -3.31 14.34 3.79
CA PRO A 520 -4.72 14.12 4.04
C PRO A 520 -5.32 13.11 3.05
N GLU A 521 -6.23 12.26 3.53
CA GLU A 521 -6.98 11.24 2.75
C GLU A 521 -7.97 11.82 1.72
N VAL A 522 -8.03 13.15 1.60
CA VAL A 522 -9.12 13.86 0.92
C VAL A 522 -9.28 13.42 -0.53
N PHE A 523 -8.18 13.09 -1.21
CA PHE A 523 -8.18 12.58 -2.57
C PHE A 523 -7.46 11.24 -2.65
N PRO A 524 -8.10 10.18 -3.19
CA PRO A 524 -7.41 8.93 -3.49
C PRO A 524 -6.27 9.24 -4.47
N LYS A 525 -5.06 8.82 -4.09
CA LYS A 525 -3.81 9.06 -4.80
C LYS A 525 -3.60 8.06 -5.92
N ASP A 526 -4.18 6.86 -5.84
CA ASP A 526 -4.28 5.95 -6.97
C ASP A 526 -5.59 5.11 -6.92
N LEU A 527 -5.63 4.05 -7.72
CA LEU A 527 -6.77 3.14 -7.80
C LEU A 527 -6.90 2.25 -6.55
N GLN A 528 -5.77 1.79 -6.00
CA GLN A 528 -5.72 0.85 -4.86
C GLN A 528 -6.27 1.48 -3.58
N ASP A 529 -6.14 2.80 -3.43
CA ASP A 529 -6.72 3.55 -2.30
C ASP A 529 -8.25 3.37 -2.16
N THR A 530 -8.92 2.97 -3.24
CA THR A 530 -10.37 2.73 -3.24
C THR A 530 -10.75 1.25 -3.08
N PHE A 531 -9.77 0.36 -3.04
CA PHE A 531 -10.02 -1.06 -2.83
C PHE A 531 -10.52 -1.29 -1.40
N ARG A 532 -11.39 -2.28 -1.27
CA ARG A 532 -11.90 -2.74 0.01
C ARG A 532 -11.61 -4.22 0.17
N PRO A 533 -11.13 -4.65 1.35
CA PRO A 533 -11.14 -6.06 1.70
C PRO A 533 -12.56 -6.62 1.52
N ASN A 534 -12.67 -7.86 1.04
CA ASN A 534 -13.93 -8.57 0.76
C ASN A 534 -14.74 -8.14 -0.49
N TRP A 535 -14.31 -7.15 -1.27
CA TRP A 535 -15.02 -6.79 -2.51
C TRP A 535 -14.67 -7.69 -3.69
N GLY A 536 -13.52 -8.38 -3.64
CA GLY A 536 -13.08 -9.26 -4.73
C GLY A 536 -13.10 -8.54 -6.08
N VAL A 537 -13.70 -9.18 -7.09
CA VAL A 537 -13.90 -8.60 -8.44
C VAL A 537 -14.64 -7.26 -8.46
N TYR A 538 -15.44 -6.91 -7.43
CA TYR A 538 -16.09 -5.60 -7.37
C TYR A 538 -15.08 -4.45 -7.19
N ASN A 539 -13.86 -4.73 -6.74
CA ASN A 539 -12.75 -3.77 -6.75
C ASN A 539 -12.34 -3.38 -8.20
N LEU A 540 -12.72 -4.15 -9.22
CA LEU A 540 -12.55 -3.76 -10.64
C LEU A 540 -13.74 -2.96 -11.18
N THR A 541 -14.91 -2.97 -10.55
CA THR A 541 -16.10 -2.30 -11.10
C THR A 541 -16.33 -0.95 -10.44
N VAL A 542 -16.46 -0.91 -9.11
CA VAL A 542 -16.82 0.31 -8.38
C VAL A 542 -15.68 1.34 -8.41
N PRO A 543 -14.42 0.99 -8.11
CA PRO A 543 -13.27 1.87 -8.34
C PRO A 543 -13.20 2.42 -9.76
N VAL A 544 -13.32 1.56 -10.77
CA VAL A 544 -13.24 1.97 -12.18
C VAL A 544 -14.38 2.92 -12.55
N VAL A 545 -15.62 2.65 -12.14
CA VAL A 545 -16.73 3.58 -12.36
C VAL A 545 -16.49 4.91 -11.62
N SER A 546 -15.93 4.87 -10.41
CA SER A 546 -15.65 6.07 -9.60
C SER A 546 -14.56 6.97 -10.16
N ILE A 547 -13.76 6.48 -11.12
CA ILE A 547 -12.75 7.27 -11.83
C ILE A 547 -13.18 7.70 -13.22
N LEU A 548 -14.29 7.18 -13.73
CA LEU A 548 -14.80 7.52 -15.04
C LEU A 548 -15.68 8.78 -14.98
N PRO A 549 -15.46 9.74 -15.87
CA PRO A 549 -16.37 10.87 -16.05
C PRO A 549 -17.82 10.47 -16.36
N PRO A 550 -18.84 11.22 -15.85
CA PRO A 550 -18.75 12.34 -14.91
C PRO A 550 -18.77 11.90 -13.42
N PHE A 551 -18.75 10.59 -13.13
CA PHE A 551 -18.92 10.06 -11.77
C PHE A 551 -17.76 10.44 -10.85
N ASP A 552 -16.56 10.55 -11.41
CA ASP A 552 -15.37 11.04 -10.71
C ASP A 552 -15.57 12.44 -10.12
N VAL A 553 -16.17 13.38 -10.86
CA VAL A 553 -16.47 14.73 -10.35
C VAL A 553 -17.48 14.66 -9.21
N ALA A 554 -18.55 13.87 -9.38
CA ALA A 554 -19.60 13.74 -8.37
C ALA A 554 -19.07 13.11 -7.07
N LEU A 555 -18.30 12.03 -7.18
CA LEU A 555 -17.81 11.26 -6.02
C LEU A 555 -16.57 11.93 -5.39
N ARG A 556 -15.69 12.52 -6.20
CA ARG A 556 -14.40 13.06 -5.75
C ARG A 556 -14.44 14.55 -5.49
N ALA A 557 -14.87 15.37 -6.44
CA ALA A 557 -14.87 16.82 -6.24
C ALA A 557 -16.03 17.25 -5.31
N LEU A 558 -17.25 16.79 -5.55
CA LEU A 558 -18.41 17.18 -4.74
C LEU A 558 -18.51 16.42 -3.41
N GLY A 559 -18.00 15.19 -3.34
CA GLY A 559 -17.94 14.41 -2.09
C GLY A 559 -16.82 14.82 -1.14
N THR A 560 -15.83 15.61 -1.59
CA THR A 560 -14.67 16.03 -0.81
C THR A 560 -15.03 16.83 0.45
N PRO A 561 -15.88 17.88 0.39
CA PRO A 561 -16.27 18.63 1.58
C PRO A 561 -16.92 17.74 2.65
N ILE A 562 -17.72 16.76 2.23
CA ILE A 562 -18.37 15.81 3.16
C ILE A 562 -17.33 14.92 3.83
N ARG A 563 -16.32 14.45 3.09
CA ARG A 563 -15.21 13.66 3.63
C ARG A 563 -14.30 14.47 4.54
N ALA A 564 -14.01 15.72 4.19
CA ALA A 564 -13.21 16.63 5.00
C ALA A 564 -13.91 17.02 6.31
N LEU A 565 -15.25 17.10 6.33
CA LEU A 565 -16.05 17.42 7.51
C LEU A 565 -16.27 16.21 8.45
N ARG A 566 -16.08 14.98 7.97
CA ARG A 566 -16.01 13.80 8.84
C ARG A 566 -14.64 13.81 9.53
N ALA A 567 -14.58 14.49 10.68
CA ALA A 567 -13.47 14.38 11.61
C ALA A 567 -13.21 12.89 11.89
N GLY A 568 -12.05 12.37 11.47
CA GLY A 568 -11.74 10.94 11.47
C GLY A 568 -11.09 10.41 10.18
N ALA A 569 -10.91 11.22 9.13
CA ALA A 569 -10.18 10.79 7.93
C ALA A 569 -8.75 10.36 8.29
N HIS A 570 -8.43 9.09 8.07
CA HIS A 570 -7.14 8.52 8.43
C HIS A 570 -6.09 9.01 7.42
N PRO A 571 -4.96 9.60 7.85
CA PRO A 571 -3.98 10.14 6.91
C PRO A 571 -3.43 9.04 6.00
N THR A 572 -2.99 9.43 4.80
CA THR A 572 -2.22 8.56 3.92
C THR A 572 -0.73 8.84 4.10
N TYR A 573 0.06 7.79 4.27
CA TYR A 573 1.51 7.82 4.34
C TYR A 573 2.09 7.36 3.01
N VAL A 574 2.89 8.23 2.38
CA VAL A 574 3.49 8.01 1.06
C VAL A 574 4.99 8.19 1.17
N ARG A 575 5.79 7.33 0.54
CA ARG A 575 7.26 7.43 0.63
C ARG A 575 7.78 8.76 0.06
N SER A 576 8.92 9.21 0.59
CA SER A 576 9.55 10.49 0.26
C SER A 576 9.86 10.65 -1.23
N GLU A 577 10.27 9.56 -1.88
CA GLU A 577 10.57 9.53 -3.31
C GLU A 577 9.32 9.64 -4.21
N ASP A 578 8.16 9.28 -3.69
CA ASP A 578 6.91 9.12 -4.45
C ASP A 578 6.05 10.39 -4.46
N LEU A 579 6.55 11.51 -3.91
CA LEU A 579 5.79 12.76 -3.81
C LEU A 579 6.19 13.78 -4.88
N PRO A 580 5.55 13.68 -6.05
CA PRO A 580 4.82 14.83 -6.57
C PRO A 580 3.49 14.41 -7.23
N VAL A 581 2.56 13.87 -6.44
CA VAL A 581 1.21 13.55 -6.93
C VAL A 581 0.33 14.79 -6.81
N ARG A 582 0.16 15.52 -7.93
CA ARG A 582 -0.96 16.45 -8.11
C ARG A 582 -2.23 15.68 -7.76
N GLY A 583 -3.15 16.25 -6.99
CA GLY A 583 -4.47 15.69 -6.70
C GLY A 583 -5.54 16.27 -7.62
N ILE A 584 -5.59 17.58 -7.73
CA ILE A 584 -6.61 18.32 -8.50
C ILE A 584 -5.96 19.39 -9.36
N GLY A 585 -6.47 19.57 -10.58
CA GLY A 585 -6.04 20.60 -11.51
C GLY A 585 -7.21 21.36 -12.08
N LEU A 586 -7.07 22.67 -12.22
CA LEU A 586 -7.99 23.55 -12.94
C LEU A 586 -7.31 24.07 -14.19
N GLY A 587 -8.03 24.06 -15.30
CA GLY A 587 -7.56 24.56 -16.58
C GLY A 587 -8.53 25.60 -17.15
N LEU A 588 -7.99 26.67 -17.72
CA LEU A 588 -8.75 27.62 -18.53
C LEU A 588 -7.98 27.95 -19.80
N GLY A 589 -8.68 27.97 -20.93
CA GLY A 589 -8.05 28.24 -22.20
C GLY A 589 -9.02 28.36 -23.36
N LEU A 590 -8.47 28.17 -24.56
CA LEU A 590 -9.18 28.30 -25.82
C LEU A 590 -9.16 26.98 -26.57
N ALA A 591 -10.22 26.73 -27.33
CA ALA A 591 -10.26 25.63 -28.28
C ALA A 591 -10.81 26.10 -29.63
N THR A 592 -10.36 25.43 -30.69
CA THR A 592 -10.81 25.68 -32.05
C THR A 592 -10.98 24.39 -32.85
N PHE A 593 -11.99 24.34 -33.69
CA PHE A 593 -12.19 23.28 -34.66
C PHE A 593 -12.91 23.79 -35.91
N ASP A 594 -12.83 23.01 -36.98
CA ASP A 594 -13.67 23.21 -38.16
C ASP A 594 -14.97 22.42 -37.96
N PRO A 595 -16.13 23.08 -37.84
CA PRO A 595 -17.37 22.39 -37.54
C PRO A 595 -17.89 21.55 -38.71
N GLY A 596 -17.45 21.81 -39.95
CA GLY A 596 -17.92 21.06 -41.11
C GLY A 596 -19.35 21.43 -41.53
N ASN A 597 -19.71 21.04 -42.75
CA ASN A 597 -21.01 21.39 -43.35
C ASN A 597 -22.19 20.62 -42.73
N ASP A 598 -21.94 19.58 -41.93
CA ASP A 598 -23.02 18.74 -41.40
C ASP A 598 -23.91 19.48 -40.41
N PHE A 599 -23.38 20.40 -39.59
CA PHE A 599 -24.22 21.23 -38.71
C PHE A 599 -25.09 22.22 -39.48
N TRP A 600 -24.76 22.55 -40.73
CA TRP A 600 -25.61 23.41 -41.55
C TRP A 600 -26.98 22.78 -41.87
N ARG A 601 -27.07 21.44 -41.77
CA ARG A 601 -28.34 20.70 -41.94
C ARG A 601 -29.41 21.09 -40.90
N LEU A 602 -29.02 21.73 -39.80
CA LEU A 602 -29.94 22.25 -38.80
C LEU A 602 -30.84 23.38 -39.33
N VAL A 603 -30.45 24.09 -40.40
CA VAL A 603 -31.35 25.05 -41.08
C VAL A 603 -32.58 24.36 -41.66
N GLY A 604 -32.50 23.05 -41.92
CA GLY A 604 -33.62 22.25 -42.40
C GLY A 604 -34.76 22.10 -41.40
N PHE A 605 -34.58 22.41 -40.11
CA PHE A 605 -35.66 22.24 -39.14
C PHE A 605 -36.91 23.05 -39.53
N PRO A 606 -38.13 22.53 -39.30
CA PRO A 606 -39.37 23.18 -39.77
C PRO A 606 -39.51 24.65 -39.35
N GLU A 607 -39.04 25.00 -38.15
CA GLU A 607 -39.05 26.37 -37.64
C GLU A 607 -38.18 27.37 -38.43
N LEU A 608 -37.19 26.88 -39.20
CA LEU A 608 -36.31 27.69 -40.03
C LEU A 608 -36.60 27.48 -41.53
N ALA A 609 -36.81 26.24 -41.95
CA ALA A 609 -37.07 25.88 -43.34
C ALA A 609 -38.42 26.41 -43.85
N GLY A 610 -39.46 26.43 -43.01
CA GLY A 610 -40.76 27.00 -43.37
C GLY A 610 -40.67 28.50 -43.70
N PRO A 611 -40.18 29.34 -42.77
CA PRO A 611 -39.94 30.76 -43.03
C PRO A 611 -38.99 31.01 -44.21
N PHE A 612 -37.96 30.19 -44.38
CA PHE A 612 -37.04 30.28 -45.51
C PHE A 612 -37.76 30.08 -46.87
N LEU A 613 -38.59 29.05 -46.99
CA LEU A 613 -39.35 28.79 -48.21
C LEU A 613 -40.37 29.89 -48.50
N GLN A 614 -40.98 30.46 -47.46
CA GLN A 614 -41.86 31.63 -47.59
C GLN A 614 -41.09 32.84 -48.11
N GLU A 615 -39.91 33.11 -47.56
CA GLU A 615 -39.08 34.25 -47.95
C GLU A 615 -38.53 34.10 -49.38
N ILE A 616 -38.12 32.90 -49.77
CA ILE A 616 -37.75 32.60 -51.17
C ILE A 616 -38.97 32.80 -52.08
N THR A 617 -40.11 32.18 -51.76
CA THR A 617 -41.32 32.28 -52.58
C THR A 617 -41.79 33.73 -52.73
N ARG A 618 -41.65 34.55 -51.68
CA ARG A 618 -41.93 35.99 -51.70
C ARG A 618 -41.05 36.74 -52.70
N ARG A 619 -39.79 36.32 -52.86
CA ARG A 619 -38.80 36.96 -53.75
C ARG A 619 -38.81 36.41 -55.17
N THR A 620 -39.11 35.13 -55.37
CA THR A 620 -38.98 34.43 -56.65
C THR A 620 -40.31 34.03 -57.29
N GLY A 621 -41.42 34.11 -56.56
CA GLY A 621 -42.71 33.57 -56.97
C GLY A 621 -42.80 32.04 -56.79
N SER A 622 -43.92 31.45 -57.23
CA SER A 622 -44.28 30.04 -56.99
C SER A 622 -43.55 29.02 -57.87
N ALA A 623 -42.76 29.46 -58.86
CA ALA A 623 -41.91 28.61 -59.68
C ALA A 623 -40.50 29.21 -59.70
N PHE A 624 -39.56 28.58 -59.00
CA PHE A 624 -38.18 29.04 -58.91
C PHE A 624 -37.19 27.89 -59.08
N SER A 625 -36.08 28.17 -59.77
CA SER A 625 -34.86 27.37 -59.67
C SER A 625 -33.87 28.12 -58.78
N ALA A 626 -33.46 27.49 -57.67
CA ALA A 626 -32.44 28.04 -56.79
C ALA A 626 -31.20 27.12 -56.79
N GLY A 627 -30.07 27.69 -57.17
CA GLY A 627 -28.75 27.09 -56.99
C GLY A 627 -28.18 27.49 -55.63
N LEU A 628 -27.87 26.49 -54.81
CA LEU A 628 -27.15 26.71 -53.55
C LEU A 628 -25.65 26.71 -53.82
N LEU A 629 -24.97 27.79 -53.47
CA LEU A 629 -23.51 27.85 -53.47
C LEU A 629 -22.95 27.01 -52.30
N PRO A 630 -21.66 26.63 -52.34
CA PRO A 630 -21.01 25.96 -51.23
C PRO A 630 -21.12 26.78 -49.95
N VAL A 631 -21.43 26.10 -48.84
CA VAL A 631 -21.47 26.71 -47.51
C VAL A 631 -20.06 27.19 -47.17
N ARG A 632 -19.94 28.47 -46.81
CA ARG A 632 -18.76 29.04 -46.19
C ARG A 632 -18.94 28.98 -44.69
N GLN A 633 -17.93 28.49 -43.99
CA GLN A 633 -17.94 28.36 -42.55
C GLN A 633 -16.69 28.96 -41.95
N GLU A 634 -16.86 29.64 -40.82
CA GLU A 634 -15.74 30.05 -40.00
C GLU A 634 -15.31 28.92 -39.06
N ARG A 635 -14.05 28.94 -38.62
CA ARG A 635 -13.61 28.04 -37.56
C ARG A 635 -14.31 28.42 -36.27
N LEU A 636 -14.81 27.41 -35.56
CA LEU A 636 -15.31 27.62 -34.22
C LEU A 636 -14.16 28.03 -33.31
N ARG A 637 -14.39 29.08 -32.51
CA ARG A 637 -13.49 29.50 -31.43
C ARG A 637 -14.30 29.55 -30.14
N GLY A 638 -13.74 28.95 -29.10
CA GLY A 638 -14.46 28.80 -27.83
C GLY A 638 -13.55 28.86 -26.63
N VAL A 639 -14.17 29.12 -25.48
CA VAL A 639 -13.54 29.02 -24.17
C VAL A 639 -13.66 27.59 -23.68
N ARG A 640 -12.57 27.04 -23.15
CA ARG A 640 -12.49 25.70 -22.59
C ARG A 640 -12.10 25.79 -21.12
N GLY A 641 -12.99 25.35 -20.25
CA GLY A 641 -12.70 25.10 -18.83
C GLY A 641 -12.41 23.63 -18.60
N GLU A 642 -11.52 23.31 -17.67
CA GLU A 642 -11.10 21.95 -17.39
C GLU A 642 -10.91 21.70 -15.88
N LEU A 643 -11.35 20.52 -15.43
CA LEU A 643 -11.06 19.93 -14.14
C LEU A 643 -10.30 18.62 -14.36
N SER A 644 -9.06 18.57 -13.90
CA SER A 644 -8.22 17.37 -13.88
C SER A 644 -8.23 16.75 -12.48
N LEU A 645 -8.51 15.46 -12.40
CA LEU A 645 -8.41 14.66 -11.18
C LEU A 645 -7.32 13.62 -11.41
N HIS A 646 -6.22 13.76 -10.70
CA HIS A 646 -5.04 12.94 -10.88
C HIS A 646 -5.16 11.60 -10.14
N LEU A 647 -4.64 10.55 -10.77
CA LEU A 647 -4.67 9.15 -10.35
C LEU A 647 -3.25 8.59 -10.48
N GLY A 648 -2.44 8.86 -9.48
CA GLY A 648 -1.00 8.65 -9.49
C GLY A 648 -0.30 9.55 -10.49
N ASP A 649 0.90 9.17 -10.90
CA ASP A 649 1.74 10.02 -11.75
C ASP A 649 1.30 10.05 -13.21
N ARG A 650 0.62 8.99 -13.66
CA ARG A 650 0.36 8.74 -15.08
C ARG A 650 -1.08 8.88 -15.49
N PHE A 651 -2.03 8.47 -14.66
CA PHE A 651 -3.44 8.56 -15.02
C PHE A 651 -4.05 9.87 -14.54
N VAL A 652 -4.85 10.48 -15.38
CA VAL A 652 -5.59 11.71 -15.04
C VAL A 652 -6.98 11.59 -15.63
N SER A 653 -8.01 11.71 -14.80
CA SER A 653 -9.36 11.92 -15.30
C SER A 653 -9.55 13.40 -15.61
N THR A 654 -9.94 13.72 -16.84
CA THR A 654 -10.07 15.09 -17.33
C THR A 654 -11.52 15.37 -17.71
N ASN A 655 -12.13 16.35 -17.06
CA ASN A 655 -13.48 16.81 -17.34
C ASN A 655 -13.40 18.23 -17.90
N ALA A 656 -13.83 18.41 -19.15
CA ALA A 656 -13.76 19.70 -19.84
C ALA A 656 -15.13 20.16 -20.31
N LEU A 657 -15.36 21.47 -20.23
CA LEU A 657 -16.52 22.14 -20.77
C LEU A 657 -16.05 23.15 -21.82
N LEU A 658 -16.53 22.99 -23.04
CA LEU A 658 -16.29 23.88 -24.17
C LEU A 658 -17.58 24.64 -24.49
N HIS A 659 -17.47 25.95 -24.60
CA HIS A 659 -18.49 26.79 -25.23
C HIS A 659 -17.85 27.63 -26.33
N GLY A 660 -18.41 27.58 -27.54
CA GLY A 660 -17.92 28.38 -28.65
C GLY A 660 -18.96 28.59 -29.72
N ARG A 661 -18.60 29.46 -30.67
CA ARG A 661 -19.48 29.85 -31.76
C ARG A 661 -18.77 29.89 -33.10
N ALA A 662 -19.50 29.67 -34.17
CA ALA A 662 -18.99 29.77 -35.54
C ALA A 662 -20.08 30.27 -36.49
N ARG A 663 -19.71 31.11 -37.45
CA ARG A 663 -20.64 31.60 -38.47
C ARG A 663 -20.64 30.70 -39.70
N TYR A 664 -21.82 30.48 -40.23
CA TYR A 664 -22.09 29.84 -41.51
C TYR A 664 -22.76 30.84 -42.45
N THR A 665 -22.37 30.80 -43.71
CA THR A 665 -22.97 31.59 -44.78
C THR A 665 -23.07 30.76 -46.05
N GLN A 666 -24.26 30.67 -46.63
CA GLN A 666 -24.51 30.01 -47.91
C GLN A 666 -25.12 31.02 -48.89
N GLY A 667 -24.44 31.23 -50.00
CA GLY A 667 -24.99 32.04 -51.08
C GLY A 667 -26.11 31.29 -51.82
N ILE A 668 -27.16 32.00 -52.16
CA ILE A 668 -28.32 31.53 -52.89
C ILE A 668 -28.38 32.30 -54.21
N ALA A 669 -28.32 31.56 -55.32
CA ALA A 669 -28.52 32.10 -56.66
C ALA A 669 -29.89 31.63 -57.16
N TYR A 670 -30.70 32.54 -57.69
CA TYR A 670 -31.99 32.21 -58.31
C TYR A 670 -32.16 32.93 -59.65
N ASP A 671 -33.11 32.45 -60.46
CA ASP A 671 -33.34 32.92 -61.81
C ASP A 671 -33.51 34.45 -61.87
N GLY A 672 -32.71 35.12 -62.71
CA GLY A 672 -32.67 36.59 -62.83
C GLY A 672 -31.38 37.27 -62.32
N GLY A 673 -30.40 36.51 -61.82
CA GLY A 673 -29.06 37.04 -61.48
C GLY A 673 -28.94 37.72 -60.11
N SER A 674 -30.03 37.75 -59.34
CA SER A 674 -30.02 38.24 -57.96
C SER A 674 -29.38 37.20 -57.04
N GLN A 675 -28.46 37.65 -56.18
CA GLN A 675 -27.79 36.82 -55.18
C GLN A 675 -28.21 37.27 -53.79
N GLY A 676 -28.40 36.31 -52.89
CA GLY A 676 -28.64 36.56 -51.48
C GLY A 676 -27.92 35.56 -50.60
N ASP A 677 -27.79 35.87 -49.32
CA ASP A 677 -27.10 35.01 -48.37
C ASP A 677 -28.07 34.46 -47.33
N LEU A 678 -27.91 33.17 -47.04
CA LEU A 678 -28.46 32.51 -45.86
C LEU A 678 -27.31 32.38 -44.85
N ALA A 679 -27.43 33.04 -43.70
CA ALA A 679 -26.40 33.05 -42.67
C ALA A 679 -26.97 32.58 -41.33
N ALA A 680 -26.15 31.88 -40.54
CA ALA A 680 -26.47 31.54 -39.16
C ALA A 680 -25.21 31.44 -38.31
N GLU A 681 -25.37 31.52 -37.00
CA GLU A 681 -24.31 31.25 -36.03
C GLU A 681 -24.62 29.95 -35.27
N ILE A 682 -23.67 29.02 -35.21
CA ILE A 682 -23.83 27.85 -34.33
C ILE A 682 -23.46 28.24 -32.90
N ASN A 683 -24.38 28.01 -31.97
CA ASN A 683 -24.11 28.04 -30.53
C ASN A 683 -23.78 26.61 -30.08
N PHE A 684 -22.52 26.37 -29.78
CA PHE A 684 -22.01 25.05 -29.47
C PHE A 684 -21.58 24.94 -28.01
N TRP A 685 -22.03 23.85 -27.38
CA TRP A 685 -21.56 23.43 -26.09
C TRP A 685 -21.17 21.96 -26.11
N GLU A 686 -20.09 21.64 -25.41
CA GLU A 686 -19.65 20.27 -25.28
C GLU A 686 -19.03 20.04 -23.90
N TYR A 687 -19.55 19.03 -23.22
CA TYR A 687 -18.91 18.43 -22.06
C TYR A 687 -18.16 17.17 -22.50
N THR A 688 -16.87 17.08 -22.21
CA THR A 688 -16.07 15.87 -22.47
C THR A 688 -15.39 15.38 -21.19
N GLY A 689 -15.53 14.09 -20.92
CA GLY A 689 -14.78 13.37 -19.91
C GLY A 689 -13.80 12.39 -20.55
N SER A 690 -12.53 12.42 -20.17
CA SER A 690 -11.50 11.52 -20.69
C SER A 690 -10.57 10.97 -19.63
N LEU A 691 -10.09 9.75 -19.86
CA LEU A 691 -8.96 9.19 -19.15
C LEU A 691 -7.69 9.50 -19.96
N ARG A 692 -6.79 10.27 -19.36
CA ARG A 692 -5.49 10.66 -19.89
C ARG A 692 -4.39 9.79 -19.29
N TYR A 693 -3.45 9.35 -20.13
CA TYR A 693 -2.25 8.64 -19.73
C TYR A 693 -0.99 9.42 -20.13
N ASN A 694 -0.20 9.83 -19.13
CA ASN A 694 1.07 10.50 -19.33
C ASN A 694 2.18 9.50 -19.70
N LEU A 695 2.78 9.69 -20.87
CA LEU A 695 3.90 8.88 -21.34
C LEU A 695 5.17 9.20 -20.52
N ARG A 696 5.32 10.46 -20.09
CA ARG A 696 6.35 10.93 -19.14
C ARG A 696 5.75 11.84 -18.08
N THR A 697 6.38 11.93 -16.91
CA THR A 697 5.86 12.59 -15.70
C THR A 697 6.78 13.73 -15.21
N ASP A 698 7.78 14.08 -16.01
CA ASP A 698 8.72 15.17 -15.80
C ASP A 698 8.09 16.54 -16.16
N VAL A 699 8.93 17.56 -16.38
CA VAL A 699 8.48 18.93 -16.70
C VAL A 699 7.69 18.97 -18.01
N LEU A 700 8.07 18.13 -18.98
CA LEU A 700 7.37 17.99 -20.26
C LEU A 700 6.64 16.64 -20.31
N GLN A 701 5.32 16.68 -20.27
CA GLN A 701 4.46 15.51 -20.17
C GLN A 701 3.68 15.29 -21.46
N PRO A 702 4.22 14.52 -22.43
CA PRO A 702 3.43 14.03 -23.55
C PRO A 702 2.40 13.01 -23.04
N PHE A 703 1.18 13.06 -23.56
CA PHE A 703 0.09 12.19 -23.14
C PHE A 703 -0.82 11.78 -24.28
N VAL A 704 -1.55 10.69 -24.06
CA VAL A 704 -2.68 10.24 -24.88
C VAL A 704 -3.94 10.25 -24.03
N LEU A 705 -5.10 10.42 -24.66
CA LEU A 705 -6.39 10.38 -23.97
C LEU A 705 -7.46 9.70 -24.81
N LEU A 706 -8.43 9.11 -24.11
CA LEU A 706 -9.65 8.52 -24.67
C LEU A 706 -10.81 8.88 -23.76
N GLY A 707 -11.97 9.18 -24.35
CA GLY A 707 -13.14 9.52 -23.57
C GLY A 707 -14.41 9.65 -24.36
N TYR A 708 -15.44 10.13 -23.66
CA TYR A 708 -16.76 10.37 -24.20
C TYR A 708 -17.36 11.65 -23.60
N GLY A 709 -18.48 12.10 -24.15
CA GLY A 709 -19.03 13.39 -23.81
C GLY A 709 -20.44 13.62 -24.33
N LEU A 710 -20.96 14.78 -23.98
CA LEU A 710 -22.25 15.29 -24.43
C LEU A 710 -22.01 16.59 -25.20
N SER A 711 -22.31 16.58 -26.48
CA SER A 711 -22.37 17.78 -27.33
C SER A 711 -23.83 18.20 -27.51
N TRP A 712 -24.12 19.49 -27.32
CA TRP A 712 -25.42 20.09 -27.62
C TRP A 712 -25.24 21.43 -28.31
N TYR A 713 -26.11 21.69 -29.28
CA TYR A 713 -25.95 22.84 -30.16
C TYR A 713 -27.29 23.26 -30.76
N ARG A 714 -27.31 24.49 -31.27
CA ARG A 714 -28.40 25.05 -32.08
C ARG A 714 -27.84 26.11 -33.02
N LEU A 715 -28.63 26.47 -34.03
CA LEU A 715 -28.39 27.68 -34.79
C LEU A 715 -29.07 28.88 -34.12
N GLU A 716 -28.41 30.02 -34.15
CA GLU A 716 -28.85 31.34 -33.70
C GLU A 716 -28.59 32.35 -34.82
N ASP A 717 -29.20 33.54 -34.71
CA ASP A 717 -29.06 34.64 -35.67
C ASP A 717 -29.26 34.19 -37.13
N VAL A 718 -30.23 33.29 -37.34
CA VAL A 718 -30.52 32.73 -38.65
C VAL A 718 -31.23 33.77 -39.51
N THR A 719 -30.59 34.17 -40.60
CA THR A 719 -31.09 35.18 -41.53
C THR A 719 -31.03 34.69 -42.96
N ALA A 720 -32.04 35.03 -43.77
CA ALA A 720 -32.03 34.88 -45.21
C ALA A 720 -32.22 36.24 -45.86
N PHE A 721 -31.34 36.61 -46.78
CA PHE A 721 -31.39 37.90 -47.48
C PHE A 721 -31.36 39.11 -46.54
N GLY A 722 -30.72 38.97 -45.37
CA GLY A 722 -30.66 39.99 -44.33
C GLY A 722 -31.87 40.02 -43.39
N GLU A 723 -32.92 39.22 -43.65
CA GLU A 723 -34.11 39.15 -42.81
C GLU A 723 -34.06 37.91 -41.89
N PRO A 724 -34.47 38.02 -40.61
CA PRO A 724 -34.49 36.90 -39.69
C PRO A 724 -35.52 35.83 -40.10
N LEU A 725 -35.15 34.56 -39.97
CA LEU A 725 -36.04 33.42 -40.24
C LEU A 725 -36.76 32.99 -38.96
N GLY A 726 -38.09 33.18 -38.92
CA GLY A 726 -38.89 32.85 -37.73
C GLY A 726 -38.42 33.63 -36.51
N ASP A 727 -38.15 32.94 -35.40
CA ASP A 727 -37.59 33.53 -34.18
C ASP A 727 -36.04 33.66 -34.23
N GLY A 728 -35.43 33.38 -35.39
CA GLY A 728 -33.98 33.50 -35.61
C GLY A 728 -33.14 32.40 -34.96
N ALA A 729 -33.75 31.35 -34.41
CA ALA A 729 -33.02 30.25 -33.77
C ALA A 729 -33.67 28.88 -34.04
N SER A 730 -32.84 27.84 -34.11
CA SER A 730 -33.33 26.46 -34.13
C SER A 730 -33.63 25.94 -32.73
N ARG A 731 -34.41 24.86 -32.64
CA ARG A 731 -34.46 24.03 -31.44
C ARG A 731 -33.07 23.51 -31.07
N TRP A 732 -32.88 23.25 -29.77
CA TRP A 732 -31.65 22.63 -29.28
C TRP A 732 -31.61 21.15 -29.66
N VAL A 733 -30.49 20.72 -30.21
CA VAL A 733 -30.16 19.30 -30.35
C VAL A 733 -29.50 18.82 -29.07
N ARG A 734 -30.05 17.75 -28.47
CA ARG A 734 -29.44 17.02 -27.33
C ARG A 734 -29.14 17.85 -26.07
N ARG A 735 -29.78 19.01 -25.88
CA ARG A 735 -29.59 19.81 -24.65
C ARG A 735 -29.91 18.98 -23.40
N PRO A 736 -29.00 18.91 -22.42
CA PRO A 736 -29.24 18.19 -21.17
C PRO A 736 -30.35 18.85 -20.36
N GLY A 737 -31.17 18.04 -19.69
CA GLY A 737 -32.19 18.47 -18.74
C GLY A 737 -32.40 17.44 -17.65
N LEU A 738 -33.26 17.72 -16.67
CA LEU A 738 -33.57 16.77 -15.59
C LEU A 738 -34.14 15.47 -16.20
N PHE A 739 -33.36 14.39 -16.15
CA PHE A 739 -33.63 13.08 -16.78
C PHE A 739 -33.73 13.04 -18.31
N ARG A 740 -33.27 14.08 -19.03
CA ARG A 740 -33.29 14.13 -20.50
C ARG A 740 -31.90 14.34 -21.08
N ASN A 741 -31.56 13.62 -22.14
CA ASN A 741 -30.28 13.71 -22.87
C ASN A 741 -29.03 13.58 -21.97
N LEU A 742 -29.10 12.74 -20.94
CA LEU A 742 -27.99 12.55 -20.00
C LEU A 742 -26.91 11.58 -20.50
N LEU A 743 -27.24 10.72 -21.46
CA LEU A 743 -26.28 9.76 -22.00
C LEU A 743 -25.30 10.45 -22.97
N PRO A 744 -24.02 10.04 -22.96
CA PRO A 744 -23.03 10.54 -23.90
C PRO A 744 -23.49 10.35 -25.36
N ASN A 745 -23.22 11.33 -26.22
CA ASN A 745 -23.39 11.21 -27.67
C ASN A 745 -22.08 11.34 -28.43
N THR A 746 -21.00 11.75 -27.76
CA THR A 746 -19.71 12.04 -28.39
C THR A 746 -18.64 11.10 -27.86
N TRP A 747 -17.86 10.52 -28.76
CA TRP A 747 -16.62 9.81 -28.45
C TRP A 747 -15.43 10.65 -28.90
N HIS A 748 -14.33 10.59 -28.17
CA HIS A 748 -13.11 11.26 -28.59
C HIS A 748 -11.85 10.53 -28.16
N PHE A 749 -10.80 10.66 -28.96
CA PHE A 749 -9.45 10.21 -28.63
C PHE A 749 -8.46 11.24 -29.12
N GLY A 750 -7.28 11.31 -28.50
CA GLY A 750 -6.33 12.34 -28.85
C GLY A 750 -5.00 12.21 -28.14
N ALA A 751 -4.16 13.20 -28.38
CA ALA A 751 -2.87 13.34 -27.74
C ALA A 751 -2.57 14.81 -27.45
N GLY A 752 -1.61 15.05 -26.58
CA GLY A 752 -1.18 16.39 -26.25
C GLY A 752 0.12 16.43 -25.48
N VAL A 753 0.51 17.63 -25.09
CA VAL A 753 1.69 17.87 -24.27
C VAL A 753 1.36 18.91 -23.20
N GLU A 754 1.80 18.67 -21.97
CA GLU A 754 1.73 19.62 -20.87
C GLU A 754 3.16 19.99 -20.45
N LEU A 755 3.42 21.30 -20.31
CA LEU A 755 4.68 21.85 -19.82
C LEU A 755 4.44 22.48 -18.45
N LEU A 756 5.22 22.09 -17.45
CA LEU A 756 5.13 22.57 -16.06
C LEU A 756 6.37 23.39 -15.68
N PRO A 757 6.46 24.68 -16.07
CA PRO A 757 7.61 25.52 -15.76
C PRO A 757 7.77 25.81 -14.26
N VAL A 758 6.69 25.76 -13.48
CA VAL A 758 6.70 25.93 -12.02
C VAL A 758 6.15 24.67 -11.38
N ARG A 759 6.95 24.01 -10.53
CA ARG A 759 6.54 22.80 -9.80
C ARG A 759 6.81 22.96 -8.30
N GLY A 760 5.84 22.56 -7.49
CA GLY A 760 5.98 22.41 -6.05
C GLY A 760 6.12 23.72 -5.25
N VAL A 761 5.85 24.89 -5.83
CA VAL A 761 5.88 26.16 -5.08
C VAL A 761 4.65 26.22 -4.21
N SER A 762 4.83 26.07 -2.89
CA SER A 762 3.72 25.97 -1.92
C SER A 762 2.71 24.87 -2.26
N SER A 763 3.19 23.73 -2.76
CA SER A 763 2.34 22.61 -3.25
C SER A 763 1.46 22.96 -4.47
N VAL A 764 1.86 23.95 -5.27
CA VAL A 764 1.14 24.33 -6.49
C VAL A 764 2.06 24.19 -7.71
N ASP A 765 1.50 23.59 -8.76
CA ASP A 765 2.10 23.47 -10.08
C ASP A 765 1.38 24.40 -11.07
N LEU A 766 2.13 25.15 -11.86
CA LEU A 766 1.60 25.98 -12.96
C LEU A 766 2.08 25.40 -14.29
N GLY A 767 1.16 25.24 -15.24
CA GLY A 767 1.45 24.64 -16.53
C GLY A 767 0.74 25.27 -17.72
N VAL A 768 1.18 24.86 -18.90
CA VAL A 768 0.51 25.12 -20.18
C VAL A 768 0.36 23.81 -20.93
N LYS A 769 -0.85 23.55 -21.42
CA LYS A 769 -1.23 22.30 -22.07
C LYS A 769 -1.78 22.54 -23.46
N ALA A 770 -1.24 21.83 -24.45
CA ALA A 770 -1.74 21.79 -25.81
C ALA A 770 -2.33 20.42 -26.13
N THR A 771 -3.50 20.38 -26.76
CA THR A 771 -4.24 19.13 -27.09
C THR A 771 -4.69 19.10 -28.54
N ALA A 772 -4.64 17.93 -29.16
CA ALA A 772 -5.28 17.63 -30.43
C ALA A 772 -6.16 16.37 -30.27
N ASN A 773 -7.48 16.57 -30.35
CA ASN A 773 -8.47 15.52 -30.10
C ASN A 773 -9.35 15.32 -31.34
N TYR A 774 -9.60 14.08 -31.70
CA TYR A 774 -10.57 13.71 -32.72
C TYR A 774 -11.89 13.33 -32.06
N HIS A 775 -12.99 13.99 -32.44
CA HIS A 775 -14.32 13.78 -31.89
C HIS A 775 -15.25 13.19 -32.96
N LEU A 776 -16.07 12.22 -32.54
CA LEU A 776 -17.07 11.52 -33.33
C LEU A 776 -18.41 11.57 -32.59
N HIS A 777 -19.47 12.00 -33.27
CA HIS A 777 -20.84 11.88 -32.75
C HIS A 777 -21.85 11.92 -33.88
N ASP A 778 -23.06 11.46 -33.63
CA ASP A 778 -24.16 11.66 -34.56
C ASP A 778 -24.81 13.04 -34.34
N LEU A 779 -25.24 13.66 -35.45
CA LEU A 779 -25.89 14.97 -35.45
C LEU A 779 -27.25 14.96 -34.69
N GLY A 780 -27.81 13.79 -34.39
CA GLY A 780 -28.99 13.65 -33.53
C GLY A 780 -30.31 14.06 -34.18
N LEU A 781 -30.40 13.99 -35.51
CA LEU A 781 -31.64 14.21 -36.26
C LEU A 781 -32.52 12.95 -36.15
N ALA A 782 -33.65 13.02 -35.44
CA ALA A 782 -34.58 11.89 -35.30
C ALA A 782 -35.37 11.66 -36.60
N THR A 783 -35.54 10.39 -36.98
CA THR A 783 -36.25 9.91 -38.19
C THR A 783 -37.78 10.09 -38.16
N GLY A 784 -38.34 10.76 -37.14
CA GLY A 784 -39.79 10.88 -36.93
C GLY A 784 -40.48 12.06 -37.62
N ASP A 785 -39.76 13.08 -38.09
CA ASP A 785 -40.34 14.25 -38.76
C ASP A 785 -40.39 14.04 -40.29
N ALA A 786 -41.16 13.02 -40.70
CA ALA A 786 -41.23 12.49 -42.06
C ALA A 786 -42.08 13.32 -43.05
N THR A 787 -41.81 14.62 -43.19
CA THR A 787 -42.45 15.44 -44.25
C THR A 787 -41.48 16.11 -45.22
N THR A 788 -40.16 15.88 -45.09
CA THR A 788 -39.17 16.50 -45.97
C THR A 788 -38.00 15.55 -46.27
N LEU A 789 -37.65 15.40 -47.54
CA LEU A 789 -36.73 14.39 -48.12
C LEU A 789 -35.24 14.51 -47.74
N PHE A 790 -34.87 15.30 -46.73
CA PHE A 790 -33.47 15.69 -46.46
C PHE A 790 -32.86 15.18 -45.13
N PHE A 791 -33.56 14.34 -44.37
CA PHE A 791 -33.14 13.98 -43.00
C PHE A 791 -32.58 12.57 -42.91
N GLN A 792 -31.26 12.45 -43.10
CA GLN A 792 -30.49 11.32 -42.57
C GLN A 792 -29.60 11.82 -41.45
N ASN A 793 -29.71 11.18 -40.29
CA ASN A 793 -28.77 11.36 -39.19
C ASN A 793 -27.36 11.10 -39.74
N THR A 794 -26.43 12.04 -39.52
CA THR A 794 -25.09 12.00 -40.09
C THR A 794 -24.07 12.00 -38.98
N SER A 795 -23.04 11.17 -39.12
CA SER A 795 -21.92 11.16 -38.21
C SER A 795 -21.00 12.35 -38.51
N VAL A 796 -20.75 13.14 -37.48
CA VAL A 796 -19.89 14.33 -37.52
C VAL A 796 -18.54 13.98 -36.93
N HIS A 797 -17.50 14.32 -37.67
CA HIS A 797 -16.10 14.05 -37.35
C HIS A 797 -15.33 15.37 -37.30
N ARG A 798 -14.62 15.66 -36.20
CA ARG A 798 -13.87 16.93 -36.07
C ARG A 798 -12.57 16.78 -35.31
N TRP A 799 -11.57 17.57 -35.70
CA TRP A 799 -10.35 17.77 -34.93
C TRP A 799 -10.48 19.04 -34.07
N VAL A 800 -10.39 18.87 -32.76
CA VAL A 800 -10.41 19.95 -31.76
C VAL A 800 -8.99 20.20 -31.28
N LEU A 801 -8.49 21.41 -31.54
CA LEU A 801 -7.21 21.89 -31.05
C LEU A 801 -7.45 22.77 -29.82
N GLY A 802 -6.73 22.52 -28.74
CA GLY A 802 -6.88 23.24 -27.48
C GLY A 802 -5.56 23.75 -26.93
N LEU A 803 -5.58 24.92 -26.29
CA LEU A 803 -4.47 25.48 -25.53
C LEU A 803 -5.01 25.98 -24.19
N VAL A 804 -4.52 25.43 -23.08
CA VAL A 804 -5.06 25.61 -21.73
C VAL A 804 -3.94 25.93 -20.76
N ALA A 805 -4.09 26.97 -19.95
CA ALA A 805 -3.24 27.20 -18.79
C ALA A 805 -3.75 26.34 -17.63
N THR A 806 -2.87 25.62 -16.95
CA THR A 806 -3.21 24.69 -15.86
C THR A 806 -2.65 25.17 -14.53
N LEU A 807 -3.43 24.99 -13.47
CA LEU A 807 -3.05 25.20 -12.08
C LEU A 807 -3.40 23.92 -11.33
N SER A 808 -2.43 23.27 -10.70
CA SER A 808 -2.67 22.00 -9.99
C SER A 808 -2.14 22.04 -8.56
N TYR A 809 -2.81 21.30 -7.67
CA TYR A 809 -2.48 21.12 -6.26
C TYR A 809 -2.27 19.64 -5.95
#